data_AF-A0A1W2ETV3-F1
#
_entry.id   AF-A0A1W2ETV3-F1
#
_cell.length_a   1.000
_cell.length_b   1.000
_cell.length_c   1.000
_cell.angle_alpha   90.00
_cell.angle_beta   90.00
_cell.angle_gamma   90.00
#
_symmetry.space_group_name_H-M   'P 1'
#
loop_
_entity.id
_entity.type
_entity.pdbx_description
1 polymer ?
#
loop_
_entity_poly.entity_id
_entity_poly.type
_entity_poly.pdbx_seq_one_letter_code
_entity_poly.pdbx_strand_id
1 'polypeptide(L)'
;MRFAIQYSKFGQVCFLLLGMAGSAWADVGDEIDAASSMINERVIALDTENGLGGKARLLREAIDAMEVIVSLESSETFSRRVRFILEDLRNQAITADQLRLQLIGVLSHEIVDGPSDTSADIEAKAILLEIGDPSYRVAGWASLARAHAALAEVNEAERLVERSIADALLIEREETRNGALRGASLSLIDFPDRRGAIELATDAMTQEKTRTETYRLFAKAQLAALGYSSEDDALGKASKARLAENDFPEALLFAQAMSRGRAERENALQAIMDRTIGEFNEAVAVQTAKSLDGNKEQDVALTRVIQGHIDRGHPLRGLPIARLMIGVNARVNAQIDIADGLAAAGYRETAVDILASIKLPHAEEPHEVAKLVGEIAALDAFDKAEEMASSLPEGKHRSFAYSRLIKRLGDEGLIDRAESWLPEVTRKDDLSYARSGIARALAKAGELAAAETMLQSLTNDADRDRVRESIAQGYIKLDDLEAAYARLAEISAPSAKSRVLLSLADVLVRTDRARAVAILDRAFETAAKADPKQPAEEELGEIATAFARLGEADRSGKALSAIQNAAMRDRTQAAIADLLVERGDLKGATERLSQIVDASIAEDVKAAISYGEFVADAELGSMIERVQDLHYRARVAVLRRVAERLASNLDRTGWLRNPRAGLFMPVPAATAGRSSNFVAGDHVVQAPTPQSLTLGGFSIPDVFAVTAAAQRATIPGPVGGVGALGIVGFSPFGLEAFKLTSRGTPAIENVQLSQKLAWPHYLAIEKGVVTLGQLMREVPRIRELEFLKVEGDTLTVRAPIIILPGATLLMSGQEFREYRLSAISGSFIAVAGTLRVQDTELIGFDEATNQPAYATEKTKADFRPFITAWGGSDLQIAGSRLAMLGYDSGKAYGLTQSSGAAVQSLYTIGSHSPTGVIADNSFENLRYGYYSYEAVGVQLIGNEYRDNIVYGIDPHDRSHGLIIALNTSYGARKKHGIIVSREVDDSYIVGNISVDNEGSGLMLDRMSRNNLIYANTAVSNGGDGLTFYESGCNFAAANNLADNKRAGVKVRNSVHVSLYDNLMVDNHEAGTDIYISDLSTSPEGRSRNFVLDPFKPISTTSLVNNLFVANGSGISVDGASQIVLERNRFSNQRNRVFNGDLRRLAPYLLQIGEKTAVSVSRTCQPPDTIDACKLGTLSMPDFDAIPRLDLVANQPVCTDPTTIERRAASVGGSDG
;
A
#
# COMPACT_ATOMS: atom_id res chain seq x y z
N MET A 1 27.13 -23.42 10.63
CA MET A 1 27.48 -24.21 11.83
C MET A 1 27.43 -25.73 11.62
N ARG A 2 26.60 -26.28 10.71
CA ARG A 2 26.58 -27.72 10.35
C ARG A 2 27.92 -28.30 9.85
N PHE A 3 28.77 -27.51 9.20
CA PHE A 3 30.09 -27.95 8.73
C PHE A 3 31.18 -28.06 9.82
N ALA A 4 31.04 -27.37 10.95
CA ALA A 4 32.07 -27.37 12.00
C ALA A 4 31.91 -28.51 13.01
N ILE A 5 30.67 -29.00 13.23
CA ILE A 5 30.37 -30.12 14.12
C ILE A 5 30.68 -31.46 13.44
N GLN A 6 30.55 -31.55 12.12
CA GLN A 6 30.85 -32.75 11.34
C GLN A 6 32.35 -33.13 11.39
N TYR A 7 33.26 -32.15 11.48
CA TYR A 7 34.71 -32.39 11.62
C TYR A 7 35.14 -32.77 13.05
N SER A 8 34.40 -32.33 14.08
CA SER A 8 34.65 -32.73 15.47
C SER A 8 34.19 -34.17 15.73
N LYS A 9 33.04 -34.61 15.17
CA LYS A 9 32.59 -36.01 15.25
C LYS A 9 33.50 -36.96 14.45
N PHE A 10 34.00 -36.56 13.27
CA PHE A 10 35.01 -37.34 12.53
C PHE A 10 36.33 -37.52 13.31
N GLY A 11 36.73 -36.51 14.09
CA GLY A 11 37.91 -36.57 14.95
C GLY A 11 37.75 -37.49 16.18
N GLN A 12 36.55 -37.59 16.75
CA GLN A 12 36.27 -38.45 17.90
C GLN A 12 36.03 -39.92 17.53
N VAL A 13 35.42 -40.20 16.38
CA VAL A 13 35.28 -41.58 15.86
C VAL A 13 36.66 -42.15 15.52
N CYS A 14 37.58 -41.34 14.99
CA CYS A 14 38.99 -41.76 14.81
C CYS A 14 39.73 -41.98 16.14
N PHE A 15 39.36 -41.31 17.23
CA PHE A 15 40.05 -41.43 18.52
C PHE A 15 39.60 -42.65 19.34
N LEU A 16 38.34 -43.10 19.17
CA LEU A 16 37.87 -44.36 19.73
C LEU A 16 38.47 -45.59 19.01
N LEU A 17 38.94 -45.43 17.77
CA LEU A 17 39.57 -46.49 16.97
C LEU A 17 41.08 -46.67 17.21
N LEU A 18 41.75 -45.78 17.95
CA LEU A 18 43.22 -45.82 18.15
C LEU A 18 43.65 -46.20 19.58
N GLY A 19 42.69 -46.57 20.43
CA GLY A 19 42.88 -46.75 21.87
C GLY A 19 43.10 -48.16 22.38
N MET A 20 43.28 -49.20 21.57
CA MET A 20 43.77 -50.51 22.04
C MET A 20 44.64 -51.18 20.96
N ALA A 21 45.95 -51.21 21.22
CA ALA A 21 46.91 -51.94 20.41
C ALA A 21 46.76 -53.45 20.65
N GLY A 22 46.41 -54.20 19.61
CA GLY A 22 46.40 -55.66 19.62
C GLY A 22 45.82 -56.27 18.34
N SER A 23 46.66 -56.37 17.30
CA SER A 23 46.57 -57.32 16.17
C SER A 23 45.22 -58.02 15.90
N ALA A 24 44.39 -57.42 15.06
CA ALA A 24 43.59 -58.09 14.03
C ALA A 24 43.03 -56.96 13.15
N TRP A 25 43.19 -57.05 11.83
CA TRP A 25 42.33 -56.27 10.94
C TRP A 25 40.95 -56.91 11.09
N ALA A 26 40.15 -56.40 12.04
CA ALA A 26 38.75 -56.77 12.10
C ALA A 26 38.16 -56.43 10.74
N ASP A 27 37.58 -57.41 10.06
CA ASP A 27 36.86 -57.16 8.84
C ASP A 27 35.77 -56.15 9.18
N VAL A 28 35.59 -55.12 8.35
CA VAL A 28 34.46 -54.18 8.52
C VAL A 28 33.13 -54.96 8.54
N GLY A 29 33.09 -56.15 7.92
CA GLY A 29 32.01 -57.12 8.09
C GLY A 29 31.79 -57.63 9.53
N ASP A 30 32.85 -57.90 10.30
CA ASP A 30 32.76 -58.33 11.70
C ASP A 30 32.32 -57.18 12.61
N GLU A 31 32.73 -55.94 12.31
CA GLU A 31 32.28 -54.74 13.03
C GLU A 31 30.79 -54.46 12.81
N ILE A 32 30.28 -54.69 11.59
CA ILE A 32 28.85 -54.58 11.27
C ILE A 32 28.04 -55.62 12.06
N ASP A 33 28.51 -56.87 12.12
CA ASP A 33 27.84 -57.94 12.88
C ASP A 33 27.91 -57.67 14.39
N ALA A 34 29.04 -57.17 14.90
CA ALA A 34 29.20 -56.79 16.30
C ALA A 34 28.29 -55.61 16.70
N ALA A 35 28.17 -54.60 15.84
CA ALA A 35 27.24 -53.49 16.05
C ALA A 35 25.78 -53.98 16.06
N SER A 36 25.40 -54.88 15.15
CA SER A 36 24.07 -55.48 15.12
C SER A 36 23.78 -56.33 16.37
N SER A 37 24.76 -57.10 16.84
CA SER A 37 24.64 -57.88 18.09
C SER A 37 24.49 -56.95 19.28
N MET A 38 25.29 -55.88 19.35
CA MET A 38 25.23 -54.89 20.41
C MET A 38 23.86 -54.20 20.48
N ILE A 39 23.26 -53.83 19.35
CA ILE A 39 21.91 -53.28 19.30
C ILE A 39 20.91 -54.24 19.96
N ASN A 40 20.90 -55.50 19.52
CA ASN A 40 19.97 -56.50 20.05
C ASN A 40 20.20 -56.79 21.54
N GLU A 41 21.46 -56.94 21.96
CA GLU A 41 21.81 -57.14 23.37
C GLU A 41 21.37 -55.97 24.25
N ARG A 42 21.58 -54.73 23.79
CA ARG A 42 21.17 -53.53 24.54
C ARG A 42 19.66 -53.38 24.60
N VAL A 43 18.96 -53.63 23.49
CA VAL A 43 17.50 -53.61 23.46
C VAL A 43 16.92 -54.65 24.42
N ILE A 44 17.44 -55.87 24.44
CA ILE A 44 17.01 -56.92 25.38
C ILE A 44 17.32 -56.52 26.82
N ALA A 45 18.49 -55.92 27.09
CA ALA A 45 18.88 -55.51 28.43
C ALA A 45 17.94 -54.45 29.04
N LEU A 46 17.29 -53.62 28.20
CA LEU A 46 16.34 -52.60 28.66
C LEU A 46 15.17 -53.16 29.46
N ASP A 47 14.71 -54.38 29.14
CA ASP A 47 13.57 -55.02 29.84
C ASP A 47 13.89 -55.34 31.31
N THR A 48 15.17 -55.45 31.65
CA THR A 48 15.64 -55.84 32.99
C THR A 48 16.29 -54.71 33.78
N GLU A 49 16.56 -53.56 33.14
CA GLU A 49 17.15 -52.40 33.78
C GLU A 49 16.07 -51.56 34.49
N ASN A 50 16.32 -51.16 35.73
CA ASN A 50 15.35 -50.42 36.55
C ASN A 50 15.72 -48.95 36.75
N GLY A 51 16.99 -48.58 36.59
CA GLY A 51 17.44 -47.19 36.75
C GLY A 51 17.33 -46.36 35.47
N LEU A 52 16.81 -45.12 35.58
CA LEU A 52 16.70 -44.20 34.43
C LEU A 52 18.07 -43.96 33.76
N GLY A 53 19.12 -43.68 34.54
CA GLY A 53 20.48 -43.51 34.00
C GLY A 53 21.04 -44.78 33.34
N GLY A 54 20.67 -45.97 33.85
CA GLY A 54 21.04 -47.25 33.25
C GLY A 54 20.35 -47.47 31.91
N LYS A 55 19.03 -47.20 31.84
CA LYS A 55 18.26 -47.24 30.58
C LYS A 55 18.78 -46.25 29.55
N ALA A 56 19.07 -45.02 29.96
CA ALA A 56 19.62 -43.99 29.09
C ALA A 56 20.98 -44.41 28.51
N ARG A 57 21.86 -44.99 29.34
CA ARG A 57 23.15 -45.54 28.88
C ARG A 57 22.97 -46.65 27.84
N LEU A 58 22.12 -47.65 28.12
CA LEU A 58 21.86 -48.75 27.19
C LEU A 58 21.31 -48.26 25.84
N LEU A 59 20.41 -47.27 25.87
CA LEU A 59 19.86 -46.64 24.66
C LEU A 59 20.91 -45.85 23.88
N ARG A 60 21.77 -45.07 24.56
CA ARG A 60 22.89 -44.36 23.90
C ARG A 60 23.81 -45.34 23.17
N GLU A 61 24.22 -46.41 23.86
CA GLU A 61 25.07 -47.46 23.26
C GLU A 61 24.41 -48.13 22.04
N ALA A 62 23.10 -48.36 22.09
CA ALA A 62 22.35 -48.89 20.95
C ALA A 62 22.22 -47.89 19.79
N ILE A 63 22.04 -46.60 20.07
CA ILE A 63 21.98 -45.52 19.08
C ILE A 63 23.34 -45.37 18.39
N ASP A 64 24.43 -45.32 19.16
CA ASP A 64 25.79 -45.23 18.63
C ASP A 64 26.10 -46.41 17.70
N ALA A 65 25.73 -47.64 18.10
CA ALA A 65 25.85 -48.84 17.28
C ALA A 65 25.05 -48.73 15.97
N MET A 66 23.83 -48.23 16.05
CA MET A 66 22.96 -48.02 14.88
C MET A 66 23.53 -46.97 13.93
N GLU A 67 24.11 -45.89 14.45
CA GLU A 67 24.76 -44.85 13.63
C GLU A 67 25.97 -45.39 12.86
N VAL A 68 26.76 -46.28 13.48
CA VAL A 68 27.85 -46.97 12.78
C VAL A 68 27.30 -47.76 11.58
N ILE A 69 26.25 -48.57 11.77
CA ILE A 69 25.64 -49.36 10.69
C ILE A 69 25.07 -48.46 9.59
N VAL A 70 24.33 -47.40 9.95
CA VAL A 70 23.72 -46.46 8.99
C VAL A 70 24.79 -45.69 8.19
N SER A 71 25.89 -45.29 8.82
CA SER A 71 26.98 -44.57 8.14
C SER A 71 27.62 -45.38 7.00
N LEU A 72 27.59 -46.72 7.12
CA LEU A 72 28.15 -47.67 6.16
C LEU A 72 27.18 -48.04 5.02
N GLU A 73 25.93 -47.57 5.06
CA GLU A 73 24.91 -47.86 4.02
C GLU A 73 25.32 -47.31 2.64
N SER A 74 26.04 -46.18 2.64
CA SER A 74 26.57 -45.50 1.46
C SER A 74 27.83 -46.16 0.85
N SER A 75 28.37 -47.19 1.49
CA SER A 75 29.57 -47.90 1.02
C SER A 75 29.26 -48.85 -0.13
N GLU A 76 29.93 -48.71 -1.28
CA GLU A 76 29.78 -49.63 -2.43
C GLU A 76 30.08 -51.10 -2.06
N THR A 77 30.93 -51.32 -1.07
CA THR A 77 31.42 -52.65 -0.67
C THR A 77 30.44 -53.40 0.24
N PHE A 78 29.78 -52.69 1.18
CA PHE A 78 29.00 -53.33 2.25
C PHE A 78 27.49 -53.07 2.17
N SER A 79 27.04 -52.19 1.26
CA SER A 79 25.66 -51.70 1.19
C SER A 79 24.59 -52.81 1.14
N ARG A 80 24.84 -53.93 0.47
CA ARG A 80 23.86 -55.03 0.40
C ARG A 80 23.66 -55.74 1.75
N ARG A 81 24.74 -55.93 2.51
CA ARG A 81 24.71 -56.59 3.82
C ARG A 81 24.15 -55.66 4.91
N VAL A 82 24.58 -54.40 4.89
CA VAL A 82 24.03 -53.34 5.76
C VAL A 82 22.53 -53.18 5.55
N ARG A 83 22.05 -53.14 4.30
CA ARG A 83 20.61 -53.08 4.00
C ARG A 83 19.84 -54.27 4.56
N PHE A 84 20.39 -55.49 4.47
CA PHE A 84 19.74 -56.68 5.05
C PHE A 84 19.61 -56.56 6.57
N ILE A 85 20.67 -56.14 7.27
CA ILE A 85 20.66 -55.99 8.73
C ILE A 85 19.70 -54.87 9.16
N LEU A 86 19.73 -53.72 8.49
CA LEU A 86 18.80 -52.63 8.78
C LEU A 86 17.34 -53.04 8.52
N GLU A 87 17.10 -53.87 7.50
CA GLU A 87 15.77 -54.41 7.22
C GLU A 87 15.32 -55.45 8.26
N ASP A 88 16.22 -56.30 8.74
CA ASP A 88 15.95 -57.23 9.84
C ASP A 88 15.64 -56.50 11.16
N LEU A 89 16.47 -55.52 11.54
CA LEU A 89 16.22 -54.66 12.70
C LEU A 89 14.90 -53.89 12.55
N ARG A 90 14.59 -53.37 11.36
CA ARG A 90 13.30 -52.72 11.08
C ARG A 90 12.13 -53.69 11.21
N ASN A 91 12.25 -54.94 10.79
CA ASN A 91 11.21 -55.97 10.95
C ASN A 91 10.98 -56.30 12.44
N GLN A 92 11.98 -56.10 13.29
CA GLN A 92 11.88 -56.19 14.75
C GLN A 92 11.43 -54.87 15.41
N ALA A 93 11.07 -53.84 14.62
CA ALA A 93 10.74 -52.49 15.09
C ALA A 93 11.87 -51.83 15.90
N ILE A 94 13.12 -52.08 15.49
CA ILE A 94 14.33 -51.45 16.04
C ILE A 94 14.90 -50.54 14.96
N THR A 95 14.54 -49.27 15.02
CA THR A 95 15.09 -48.23 14.12
C THR A 95 15.79 -47.14 14.93
N ALA A 96 16.67 -46.39 14.27
CA ALA A 96 17.39 -45.28 14.92
C ALA A 96 16.42 -44.27 15.57
N ASP A 97 15.33 -43.91 14.88
CA ASP A 97 14.33 -42.96 15.39
C ASP A 97 13.53 -43.53 16.57
N GLN A 98 13.21 -44.84 16.57
CA GLN A 98 12.54 -45.48 17.71
C GLN A 98 13.43 -45.55 18.94
N LEU A 99 14.72 -45.88 18.76
CA LEU A 99 15.70 -45.88 19.85
C LEU A 99 15.87 -44.47 20.44
N ARG A 100 15.99 -43.45 19.57
CA ARG A 100 16.04 -42.04 19.98
C ARG A 100 14.78 -41.64 20.74
N LEU A 101 13.59 -42.00 20.25
CA LEU A 101 12.32 -41.68 20.91
C LEU A 101 12.20 -42.34 22.29
N GLN A 102 12.65 -43.59 22.44
CA GLN A 102 12.72 -44.26 23.74
C GLN A 102 13.67 -43.52 24.70
N LEU A 103 14.83 -43.07 24.20
CA LEU A 103 15.77 -42.25 24.99
C LEU A 103 15.14 -40.93 25.43
N ILE A 104 14.39 -40.25 24.55
CA ILE A 104 13.61 -39.06 24.93
C ILE A 104 12.62 -39.36 26.04
N GLY A 105 11.95 -40.52 26.01
CA GLY A 105 11.04 -40.94 27.08
C GLY A 105 11.77 -41.06 28.43
N VAL A 106 12.95 -41.70 28.43
CA VAL A 106 13.78 -41.83 29.65
C VAL A 106 14.28 -40.46 30.15
N LEU A 107 14.79 -39.62 29.25
CA LEU A 107 15.26 -38.27 29.59
C LEU A 107 14.11 -37.37 30.09
N SER A 108 12.90 -37.51 29.52
CA SER A 108 11.71 -36.78 30.01
C SER A 108 11.39 -37.13 31.46
N HIS A 109 11.53 -38.41 31.84
CA HIS A 109 11.39 -38.83 33.24
C HIS A 109 12.53 -38.31 34.12
N GLU A 110 13.77 -38.30 33.62
CA GLU A 110 14.93 -37.76 34.34
C GLU A 110 14.80 -36.25 34.59
N ILE A 111 14.18 -35.49 33.70
CA ILE A 111 13.88 -34.06 33.91
C ILE A 111 12.90 -33.84 35.07
N VAL A 112 11.91 -34.73 35.22
CA VAL A 112 10.89 -34.61 36.29
C VAL A 112 11.41 -35.14 37.63
N ASP A 113 12.04 -36.31 37.62
CA ASP A 113 12.38 -37.07 38.83
C ASP A 113 13.88 -37.00 39.21
N GLY A 114 14.72 -36.42 38.35
CA GLY A 114 16.19 -36.37 38.49
C GLY A 114 16.75 -35.07 39.06
N PRO A 115 18.09 -34.88 39.02
CA PRO A 115 18.73 -33.66 39.52
C PRO A 115 18.31 -32.42 38.70
N SER A 116 18.18 -31.28 39.37
CA SER A 116 17.77 -29.99 38.77
C SER A 116 18.88 -29.32 37.94
N ASP A 117 19.43 -30.04 36.96
CA ASP A 117 20.32 -29.48 35.95
C ASP A 117 19.70 -29.54 34.55
N THR A 118 20.25 -28.77 33.62
CA THR A 118 19.70 -28.61 32.26
C THR A 118 20.26 -29.63 31.28
N SER A 119 21.08 -30.59 31.72
CA SER A 119 21.83 -31.49 30.82
C SER A 119 20.88 -32.44 30.08
N ALA A 120 19.94 -33.07 30.80
CA ALA A 120 18.95 -33.97 30.22
C ALA A 120 18.01 -33.25 29.24
N ASP A 121 17.62 -32.01 29.55
CA ASP A 121 16.78 -31.18 28.69
C ASP A 121 17.51 -30.77 27.40
N ILE A 122 18.75 -30.30 27.50
CA ILE A 122 19.58 -29.96 26.33
C ILE A 122 19.82 -31.19 25.45
N GLU A 123 20.12 -32.34 26.06
CA GLU A 123 20.32 -33.61 25.35
C GLU A 123 19.04 -34.05 24.63
N ALA A 124 17.89 -34.02 25.31
CA ALA A 124 16.62 -34.38 24.71
C ALA A 124 16.30 -33.49 23.49
N LYS A 125 16.47 -32.17 23.63
CA LYS A 125 16.28 -31.22 22.52
C LYS A 125 17.23 -31.47 21.36
N ALA A 126 18.48 -31.84 21.62
CA ALA A 126 19.45 -32.17 20.57
C ALA A 126 19.06 -33.47 19.82
N ILE A 127 18.70 -34.53 20.54
CA ILE A 127 18.26 -35.81 19.96
C ILE A 127 17.00 -35.63 19.11
N LEU A 128 16.04 -34.82 19.55
CA LEU A 128 14.81 -34.55 18.80
C LEU A 128 15.07 -33.90 17.43
N LEU A 129 16.14 -33.11 17.30
CA LEU A 129 16.55 -32.53 16.02
C LEU A 129 17.22 -33.55 15.08
N GLU A 130 17.63 -34.72 15.58
CA GLU A 130 18.24 -35.80 14.81
C GLU A 130 17.24 -36.87 14.34
N ILE A 131 16.02 -36.90 14.89
CA ILE A 131 14.96 -37.81 14.47
C ILE A 131 14.45 -37.44 13.07
N GLY A 132 14.46 -38.39 12.13
CA GLY A 132 14.08 -38.19 10.74
C GLY A 132 12.56 -38.14 10.50
N ASP A 133 11.81 -39.08 11.09
CA ASP A 133 10.36 -39.15 10.94
C ASP A 133 9.65 -38.05 11.76
N PRO A 134 8.85 -37.17 11.11
CA PRO A 134 8.12 -36.12 11.82
C PRO A 134 7.15 -36.68 12.88
N SER A 135 6.55 -37.85 12.67
CA SER A 135 5.61 -38.47 13.61
C SER A 135 6.28 -38.77 14.96
N TYR A 136 7.52 -39.25 14.94
CA TYR A 136 8.30 -39.50 16.16
C TYR A 136 8.80 -38.20 16.80
N ARG A 137 9.19 -37.18 16.00
CA ARG A 137 9.53 -35.85 16.53
C ARG A 137 8.37 -35.24 17.29
N VAL A 138 7.15 -35.27 16.73
CA VAL A 138 5.93 -34.77 17.39
C VAL A 138 5.75 -35.45 18.75
N ALA A 139 5.80 -36.78 18.78
CA ALA A 139 5.60 -37.56 20.00
C ALA A 139 6.63 -37.21 21.08
N GLY A 140 7.89 -37.04 20.66
CA GLY A 140 8.99 -36.64 21.53
C GLY A 140 8.86 -35.22 22.08
N TRP A 141 8.54 -34.23 21.23
CA TRP A 141 8.24 -32.86 21.68
C TRP A 141 7.05 -32.83 22.64
N ALA A 142 6.00 -33.59 22.36
CA ALA A 142 4.82 -33.67 23.22
C ALA A 142 5.13 -34.35 24.57
N SER A 143 6.05 -35.33 24.60
CA SER A 143 6.55 -35.95 25.82
C SER A 143 7.33 -34.96 26.68
N LEU A 144 8.26 -34.22 26.07
CA LEU A 144 9.05 -33.21 26.75
C LEU A 144 8.15 -32.07 27.26
N ALA A 145 7.16 -31.65 26.47
CA ALA A 145 6.17 -30.67 26.90
C ALA A 145 5.39 -31.13 28.15
N ARG A 146 5.03 -32.41 28.24
CA ARG A 146 4.37 -32.97 29.46
C ARG A 146 5.31 -32.98 30.66
N ALA A 147 6.59 -33.25 30.47
CA ALA A 147 7.58 -33.19 31.55
C ALA A 147 7.67 -31.76 32.13
N HIS A 148 7.82 -30.75 31.28
CA HIS A 148 7.84 -29.35 31.71
C HIS A 148 6.49 -28.89 32.27
N ALA A 149 5.37 -29.39 31.74
CA ALA A 149 4.03 -29.16 32.29
C ALA A 149 3.90 -29.68 33.72
N ALA A 150 4.41 -30.89 34.01
CA ALA A 150 4.42 -31.47 35.35
C ALA A 150 5.28 -30.67 36.35
N LEU A 151 6.32 -30.00 35.86
CA LEU A 151 7.16 -29.07 36.63
C LEU A 151 6.55 -27.67 36.77
N ALA A 152 5.34 -27.43 36.24
CA ALA A 152 4.70 -26.11 36.14
C ALA A 152 5.52 -25.07 35.34
N GLU A 153 6.41 -25.51 34.45
CA GLU A 153 7.18 -24.66 33.54
C GLU A 153 6.37 -24.34 32.27
N VAL A 154 5.22 -23.67 32.47
CA VAL A 154 4.16 -23.53 31.46
C VAL A 154 4.64 -22.91 30.15
N ASN A 155 5.49 -21.88 30.20
CA ASN A 155 6.00 -21.22 28.99
C ASN A 155 6.95 -22.12 28.17
N GLU A 156 7.66 -23.03 28.83
CA GLU A 156 8.50 -24.02 28.15
C GLU A 156 7.63 -25.08 27.50
N ALA A 157 6.67 -25.63 28.26
CA ALA A 157 5.71 -26.60 27.76
C ALA A 157 4.95 -26.09 26.52
N GLU A 158 4.48 -24.85 26.56
CA GLU A 158 3.80 -24.19 25.44
C GLU A 158 4.68 -24.10 24.19
N ARG A 159 5.94 -23.66 24.33
CA ARG A 159 6.88 -23.57 23.21
C ARG A 159 7.20 -24.93 22.59
N LEU A 160 7.30 -25.96 23.43
CA LEU A 160 7.51 -27.34 22.97
C LEU A 160 6.27 -27.89 22.25
N VAL A 161 5.06 -27.52 22.68
CA VAL A 161 3.82 -27.84 21.95
C VAL A 161 3.76 -27.12 20.62
N GLU A 162 4.09 -25.83 20.54
CA GLU A 162 4.17 -25.10 19.26
C GLU A 162 5.16 -25.78 18.29
N ARG A 163 6.32 -26.21 18.81
CA ARG A 163 7.29 -26.98 18.02
C ARG A 163 6.73 -28.33 17.56
N SER A 164 6.02 -29.02 18.45
CA SER A 164 5.33 -30.28 18.15
C SER A 164 4.28 -30.08 17.04
N ILE A 165 3.49 -29.00 17.10
CA ILE A 165 2.51 -28.65 16.06
C ILE A 165 3.20 -28.38 14.71
N ALA A 166 4.31 -27.64 14.71
CA ALA A 166 5.07 -27.36 13.50
C ALA A 166 5.61 -28.65 12.83
N ASP A 167 6.10 -29.61 13.62
CA ASP A 167 6.51 -30.91 13.09
C ASP A 167 5.31 -31.77 12.64
N ALA A 168 4.15 -31.64 13.27
CA ALA A 168 2.94 -32.38 12.88
C ALA A 168 2.46 -31.99 11.47
N LEU A 169 2.66 -30.75 11.05
CA LEU A 169 2.32 -30.27 9.71
C LEU A 169 3.15 -30.94 8.60
N LEU A 170 4.28 -31.56 8.93
CA LEU A 170 5.12 -32.31 7.98
C LEU A 170 4.61 -33.74 7.75
N ILE A 171 3.59 -34.18 8.48
CA ILE A 171 2.99 -35.52 8.34
C ILE A 171 2.01 -35.53 7.17
N GLU A 172 2.29 -36.34 6.15
CA GLU A 172 1.47 -36.45 4.93
C GLU A 172 0.08 -37.04 5.21
N ARG A 173 0.03 -38.16 5.94
CA ARG A 173 -1.21 -38.88 6.22
C ARG A 173 -2.10 -38.08 7.18
N GLU A 174 -3.29 -37.73 6.70
CA GLU A 174 -4.21 -36.84 7.40
C GLU A 174 -4.65 -37.36 8.77
N GLU A 175 -4.99 -38.65 8.90
CA GLU A 175 -5.42 -39.18 10.20
C GLU A 175 -4.29 -39.13 11.23
N THR A 176 -3.07 -39.47 10.81
CA THR A 176 -1.87 -39.41 11.66
C THR A 176 -1.57 -37.97 12.07
N ARG A 177 -1.64 -37.02 11.13
CA ARG A 177 -1.45 -35.59 11.39
C ARG A 177 -2.46 -35.05 12.40
N ASN A 178 -3.75 -35.34 12.22
CA ASN A 178 -4.80 -34.89 13.15
C ASN A 178 -4.61 -35.51 14.55
N GLY A 179 -4.23 -36.80 14.62
CA GLY A 179 -3.89 -37.46 15.88
C GLY A 179 -2.69 -36.83 16.59
N ALA A 180 -1.63 -36.52 15.83
CA ALA A 180 -0.44 -35.82 16.27
C ALA A 180 -0.75 -34.42 16.83
N LEU A 181 -1.52 -33.61 16.09
CA LEU A 181 -1.95 -32.28 16.52
C LEU A 181 -2.74 -32.34 17.83
N ARG A 182 -3.69 -33.28 17.94
CA ARG A 182 -4.46 -33.47 19.17
C ARG A 182 -3.57 -33.91 20.33
N GLY A 183 -2.64 -34.83 20.08
CA GLY A 183 -1.69 -35.30 21.08
C GLY A 183 -0.78 -34.19 21.60
N ALA A 184 -0.30 -33.31 20.71
CA ALA A 184 0.46 -32.12 21.06
C ALA A 184 -0.36 -31.16 21.93
N SER A 185 -1.60 -30.84 21.53
CA SER A 185 -2.48 -29.97 22.33
C SER A 185 -2.72 -30.54 23.72
N LEU A 186 -3.02 -31.83 23.85
CA LEU A 186 -3.32 -32.47 25.14
C LEU A 186 -2.16 -32.41 26.16
N SER A 187 -0.92 -32.13 25.73
CA SER A 187 0.19 -31.86 26.66
C SER A 187 -0.02 -30.60 27.51
N LEU A 188 -0.97 -29.73 27.16
CA LEU A 188 -1.35 -28.53 27.91
C LEU A 188 -2.73 -28.65 28.60
N ILE A 189 -3.31 -29.85 28.71
CA ILE A 189 -4.68 -30.03 29.24
C ILE A 189 -4.87 -29.48 30.66
N ASP A 190 -3.81 -29.52 31.48
CA ASP A 190 -3.79 -28.99 32.84
C ASP A 190 -3.66 -27.46 32.89
N PHE A 191 -3.38 -26.82 31.76
CA PHE A 191 -3.30 -25.37 31.58
C PHE A 191 -4.30 -24.89 30.51
N PRO A 192 -5.61 -25.11 30.70
CA PRO A 192 -6.62 -24.86 29.67
C PRO A 192 -6.76 -23.37 29.28
N ASP A 193 -6.15 -22.48 30.06
CA ASP A 193 -6.12 -21.03 29.80
C ASP A 193 -5.14 -20.68 28.66
N ARG A 194 -4.27 -21.60 28.24
CA ARG A 194 -3.28 -21.45 27.14
C ARG A 194 -3.93 -21.65 25.77
N ARG A 195 -4.76 -20.68 25.39
CA ARG A 195 -5.60 -20.74 24.18
C ARG A 195 -4.81 -20.70 22.87
N GLY A 196 -3.63 -20.06 22.84
CA GLY A 196 -2.84 -19.86 21.61
C GLY A 196 -2.43 -21.16 20.93
N ALA A 197 -1.76 -22.05 21.65
CA ALA A 197 -1.32 -23.35 21.13
C ALA A 197 -2.50 -24.27 20.74
N ILE A 198 -3.61 -24.22 21.48
CA ILE A 198 -4.83 -24.99 21.17
C ILE A 198 -5.44 -24.50 19.86
N GLU A 199 -5.59 -23.19 19.69
CA GLU A 199 -6.11 -22.60 18.47
C GLU A 199 -5.23 -22.97 17.26
N LEU A 200 -3.91 -22.82 17.37
CA LEU A 200 -2.95 -23.18 16.32
C LEU A 200 -3.12 -24.64 15.88
N ALA A 201 -3.22 -25.57 16.84
CA ALA A 201 -3.42 -26.98 16.53
C ALA A 201 -4.78 -27.23 15.86
N THR A 202 -5.86 -26.63 16.36
CA THR A 202 -7.21 -26.79 15.80
C THR A 202 -7.39 -26.18 14.42
N ASP A 203 -6.63 -25.12 14.10
CA ASP A 203 -6.59 -24.50 12.78
C ASP A 203 -5.92 -25.42 11.75
N ALA A 204 -4.91 -26.19 12.18
CA ALA A 204 -4.23 -27.20 11.38
C ALA A 204 -5.01 -28.52 11.24
N MET A 205 -6.00 -28.77 12.11
CA MET A 205 -6.83 -29.97 12.05
C MET A 205 -7.78 -29.89 10.85
N THR A 206 -7.86 -31.00 10.11
CA THR A 206 -8.66 -31.18 8.89
C THR A 206 -9.87 -32.09 9.10
N GLN A 207 -10.00 -32.70 10.29
CA GLN A 207 -11.16 -33.52 10.67
C GLN A 207 -11.99 -32.82 11.75
N GLU A 208 -13.30 -32.67 11.51
CA GLU A 208 -14.21 -31.98 12.44
C GLU A 208 -14.26 -32.67 13.80
N LYS A 209 -14.19 -34.00 13.81
CA LYS A 209 -14.29 -34.83 15.00
C LYS A 209 -13.13 -34.56 15.93
N THR A 210 -11.92 -34.50 15.38
CA THR A 210 -10.70 -34.23 16.15
C THR A 210 -10.72 -32.80 16.69
N ARG A 211 -11.11 -31.83 15.86
CA ARG A 211 -11.23 -30.42 16.24
C ARG A 211 -12.24 -30.19 17.37
N THR A 212 -13.45 -30.73 17.19
CA THR A 212 -14.54 -30.61 18.17
C THR A 212 -14.22 -31.32 19.48
N GLU A 213 -13.64 -32.52 19.41
CA GLU A 213 -13.27 -33.28 20.60
C GLU A 213 -12.13 -32.62 21.38
N THR A 214 -11.19 -31.97 20.70
CA THR A 214 -10.12 -31.21 21.34
C THR A 214 -10.73 -30.05 22.14
N TYR A 215 -11.59 -29.22 21.53
CA TYR A 215 -12.28 -28.15 22.25
C TYR A 215 -13.11 -28.65 23.43
N ARG A 216 -13.83 -29.77 23.26
CA ARG A 216 -14.64 -30.36 24.32
C ARG A 216 -13.81 -30.78 25.52
N LEU A 217 -12.66 -31.42 25.30
CA LEU A 217 -11.78 -31.86 26.39
C LEU A 217 -11.21 -30.69 27.18
N PHE A 218 -10.74 -29.65 26.49
CA PHE A 218 -10.26 -28.43 27.13
C PHE A 218 -11.36 -27.69 27.88
N ALA A 219 -12.55 -27.57 27.30
CA ALA A 219 -13.70 -26.97 27.96
C ALA A 219 -14.09 -27.73 29.23
N LYS A 220 -14.08 -29.07 29.20
CA LYS A 220 -14.34 -29.90 30.38
C LYS A 220 -13.27 -29.74 31.46
N ALA A 221 -11.99 -29.72 31.08
CA ALA A 221 -10.89 -29.51 32.02
C ALA A 221 -11.00 -28.15 32.72
N GLN A 222 -11.29 -27.09 31.97
CA GLN A 222 -11.46 -25.73 32.52
C GLN A 222 -12.67 -25.64 33.46
N LEU A 223 -13.82 -26.19 33.06
CA LEU A 223 -15.03 -26.17 33.89
C LEU A 223 -14.88 -27.04 35.15
N ALA A 224 -14.17 -28.16 35.07
CA ALA A 224 -13.88 -29.00 36.23
C ALA A 224 -12.98 -28.27 37.24
N ALA A 225 -11.94 -27.55 36.76
CA ALA A 225 -11.10 -26.71 37.62
C ALA A 225 -11.88 -25.59 38.32
N LEU A 226 -12.94 -25.09 37.67
CA LEU A 226 -13.87 -24.09 38.22
C LEU A 226 -15.00 -24.68 39.08
N GLY A 227 -15.06 -26.02 39.24
CA GLY A 227 -16.06 -26.69 40.08
C GLY A 227 -17.46 -26.82 39.48
N TYR A 228 -17.62 -26.69 38.17
CA TYR A 228 -18.91 -26.83 37.49
C TYR A 228 -19.34 -28.29 37.28
N SER A 229 -20.65 -28.51 37.14
CA SER A 229 -21.22 -29.81 36.77
C SER A 229 -20.80 -30.23 35.35
N SER A 230 -20.66 -31.54 35.15
CA SER A 230 -20.39 -32.13 33.83
C SER A 230 -21.65 -32.58 33.08
N GLU A 231 -22.83 -32.35 33.64
CA GLU A 231 -24.12 -32.73 33.03
C GLU A 231 -24.53 -31.77 31.91
N ASP A 232 -24.82 -32.32 30.73
CA ASP A 232 -25.15 -31.55 29.51
C ASP A 232 -26.33 -30.58 29.70
N ASP A 233 -27.38 -30.97 30.43
CA ASP A 233 -28.55 -30.11 30.67
C ASP A 233 -28.21 -28.89 31.54
N ALA A 234 -27.31 -29.05 32.51
CA ALA A 234 -26.82 -27.96 33.35
C ALA A 234 -25.91 -27.03 32.54
N LEU A 235 -25.03 -27.59 31.72
CA LEU A 235 -24.16 -26.85 30.81
C LEU A 235 -24.97 -26.05 29.78
N GLY A 236 -26.01 -26.63 29.19
CA GLY A 236 -26.88 -25.93 28.23
C GLY A 236 -27.61 -24.73 28.86
N LYS A 237 -28.10 -24.87 30.09
CA LYS A 237 -28.70 -23.76 30.85
C LYS A 237 -27.68 -22.66 31.16
N ALA A 238 -26.48 -23.03 31.58
CA ALA A 238 -25.40 -22.08 31.88
C ALA A 238 -24.96 -21.33 30.61
N SER A 239 -24.77 -22.03 29.49
CA SER A 239 -24.46 -21.44 28.19
C SER A 239 -25.50 -20.40 27.78
N LYS A 240 -26.79 -20.73 27.89
CA LYS A 240 -27.88 -19.81 27.58
C LYS A 240 -27.91 -18.58 28.50
N ALA A 241 -27.62 -18.77 29.79
CA ALA A 241 -27.57 -17.67 30.76
C ALA A 241 -26.43 -16.68 30.41
N ARG A 242 -25.22 -17.19 30.13
CA ARG A 242 -24.08 -16.35 29.73
C ARG A 242 -24.27 -15.66 28.40
N LEU A 243 -24.90 -16.33 27.43
CA LEU A 243 -25.25 -15.70 26.17
C LEU A 243 -26.22 -14.52 26.37
N ALA A 244 -27.18 -14.64 27.30
CA ALA A 244 -28.10 -13.54 27.64
C ALA A 244 -27.38 -12.35 28.32
N GLU A 245 -26.24 -12.60 28.97
CA GLU A 245 -25.36 -11.58 29.56
C GLU A 245 -24.38 -10.98 28.53
N ASN A 246 -24.39 -11.45 27.28
CA ASN A 246 -23.40 -11.17 26.23
C ASN A 246 -21.97 -11.62 26.60
N ASP A 247 -21.81 -12.56 27.54
CA ASP A 247 -20.53 -13.21 27.82
C ASP A 247 -20.32 -14.37 26.83
N PHE A 248 -19.95 -14.03 25.60
CA PHE A 248 -19.77 -15.01 24.53
C PHE A 248 -18.66 -16.04 24.82
N PRO A 249 -17.48 -15.66 25.36
CA PRO A 249 -16.44 -16.64 25.69
C PRO A 249 -16.92 -17.69 26.70
N GLU A 250 -17.61 -17.28 27.77
CA GLU A 250 -18.07 -18.22 28.79
C GLU A 250 -19.29 -19.03 28.30
N ALA A 251 -20.19 -18.41 27.52
CA ALA A 251 -21.28 -19.13 26.85
C ALA A 251 -20.76 -20.25 25.93
N LEU A 252 -19.71 -19.96 25.14
CA LEU A 252 -19.06 -20.92 24.25
C LEU A 252 -18.36 -22.02 25.04
N LEU A 253 -17.70 -21.69 26.15
CA LEU A 253 -17.06 -22.68 27.02
C LEU A 253 -18.05 -23.74 27.50
N PHE A 254 -19.21 -23.31 28.01
CA PHE A 254 -20.29 -24.23 28.43
C PHE A 254 -20.84 -25.04 27.25
N ALA A 255 -21.01 -24.43 26.08
CA ALA A 255 -21.50 -25.12 24.89
C ALA A 255 -20.52 -26.19 24.39
N GLN A 256 -19.22 -25.89 24.39
CA GLN A 256 -18.17 -26.80 23.96
C GLN A 256 -18.07 -28.03 24.85
N ALA A 257 -18.28 -27.90 26.16
CA ALA A 257 -18.18 -29.00 27.12
C ALA A 257 -19.27 -30.07 26.97
N MET A 258 -20.41 -29.73 26.34
CA MET A 258 -21.51 -30.68 26.12
C MET A 258 -21.11 -31.84 25.19
N SER A 259 -21.79 -32.98 25.35
CA SER A 259 -21.60 -34.16 24.49
C SER A 259 -21.99 -33.87 23.03
N ARG A 260 -21.23 -34.44 22.09
CA ARG A 260 -21.47 -34.32 20.64
C ARG A 260 -22.81 -34.95 20.21
N GLY A 261 -23.43 -34.37 19.18
CA GLY A 261 -24.67 -34.88 18.58
C GLY A 261 -25.92 -34.67 19.43
N ARG A 262 -25.84 -33.82 20.46
CA ARG A 262 -26.99 -33.38 21.27
C ARG A 262 -27.62 -32.16 20.62
N ALA A 263 -28.95 -32.18 20.46
CA ALA A 263 -29.70 -31.03 19.93
C ALA A 263 -29.50 -29.77 20.79
N GLU A 264 -29.36 -29.92 22.11
CA GLU A 264 -29.09 -28.78 23.01
C GLU A 264 -27.76 -28.09 22.70
N ARG A 265 -26.73 -28.88 22.35
CA ARG A 265 -25.40 -28.38 21.99
C ARG A 265 -25.43 -27.62 20.67
N GLU A 266 -26.05 -28.20 19.65
CA GLU A 266 -26.19 -27.58 18.33
C GLU A 266 -26.96 -26.25 18.43
N ASN A 267 -28.08 -26.24 19.15
CA ASN A 267 -28.88 -25.04 19.37
C ASN A 267 -28.08 -23.94 20.12
N ALA A 268 -27.30 -24.32 21.14
CA ALA A 268 -26.47 -23.37 21.88
C ALA A 268 -25.38 -22.77 20.98
N LEU A 269 -24.65 -23.59 20.23
CA LEU A 269 -23.60 -23.12 19.32
C LEU A 269 -24.17 -22.25 18.19
N GLN A 270 -25.32 -22.60 17.62
CA GLN A 270 -25.98 -21.76 16.61
C GLN A 270 -26.42 -20.41 17.18
N ALA A 271 -26.99 -20.38 18.38
CA ALA A 271 -27.40 -19.12 19.02
C ALA A 271 -26.18 -18.22 19.33
N ILE A 272 -25.06 -18.80 19.77
CA ILE A 272 -23.80 -18.06 19.97
C ILE A 272 -23.27 -17.56 18.63
N MET A 273 -23.30 -18.38 17.58
CA MET A 273 -22.85 -18.01 16.24
C MET A 273 -23.63 -16.81 15.69
N ASP A 274 -24.95 -16.85 15.76
CA ASP A 274 -25.81 -15.78 15.27
C ASP A 274 -25.57 -14.46 16.01
N ARG A 275 -25.43 -14.55 17.34
CA ARG A 275 -25.18 -13.37 18.18
C ARG A 275 -23.78 -12.78 17.95
N THR A 276 -22.76 -13.63 17.83
CA THR A 276 -21.36 -13.19 17.62
C THR A 276 -21.12 -12.64 16.22
N ILE A 277 -21.77 -13.17 15.18
CA ILE A 277 -21.77 -12.55 13.85
C ILE A 277 -22.44 -11.16 13.92
N GLY A 278 -23.60 -11.06 14.56
CA GLY A 278 -24.33 -9.78 14.69
C GLY A 278 -23.59 -8.71 15.48
N GLU A 279 -22.80 -9.12 16.49
CA GLU A 279 -21.96 -8.23 17.31
C GLU A 279 -20.51 -8.13 16.79
N PHE A 280 -20.23 -8.74 15.62
CA PHE A 280 -18.93 -8.73 14.95
C PHE A 280 -17.74 -9.25 15.80
N ASN A 281 -18.03 -10.21 16.68
CA ASN A 281 -17.00 -10.88 17.48
C ASN A 281 -16.40 -12.05 16.70
N GLU A 282 -15.48 -11.74 15.79
CA GLU A 282 -14.86 -12.70 14.87
C GLU A 282 -14.17 -13.86 15.61
N ALA A 283 -13.41 -13.57 16.67
CA ALA A 283 -12.64 -14.59 17.39
C ALA A 283 -13.56 -15.67 17.96
N VAL A 284 -14.64 -15.27 18.64
CA VAL A 284 -15.61 -16.22 19.20
C VAL A 284 -16.44 -16.88 18.09
N ALA A 285 -16.81 -16.16 17.03
CA ALA A 285 -17.56 -16.74 15.90
C ALA A 285 -16.76 -17.85 15.20
N VAL A 286 -15.48 -17.62 14.91
CA VAL A 286 -14.60 -18.64 14.28
C VAL A 286 -14.41 -19.83 15.20
N GLN A 287 -14.20 -19.62 16.50
CA GLN A 287 -14.08 -20.72 17.46
C GLN A 287 -15.40 -21.51 17.60
N THR A 288 -16.54 -20.83 17.57
CA THR A 288 -17.88 -21.43 17.59
C THR A 288 -18.10 -22.29 16.34
N ALA A 289 -17.78 -21.76 15.15
CA ALA A 289 -17.87 -22.49 13.89
C ALA A 289 -17.04 -23.79 13.93
N LYS A 290 -15.79 -23.70 14.40
CA LYS A 290 -14.88 -24.85 14.60
C LYS A 290 -15.37 -25.88 15.64
N SER A 291 -16.35 -25.52 16.45
CA SER A 291 -16.93 -26.36 17.50
C SER A 291 -18.20 -27.10 17.05
N LEU A 292 -18.77 -26.80 15.88
CA LEU A 292 -19.99 -27.44 15.39
C LEU A 292 -19.75 -28.91 15.02
N ASP A 293 -20.77 -29.74 15.26
CA ASP A 293 -20.76 -31.18 14.99
C ASP A 293 -21.08 -31.46 13.51
N GLY A 294 -20.07 -31.38 12.64
CA GLY A 294 -20.19 -31.83 11.25
C GLY A 294 -19.43 -30.95 10.25
N ASN A 295 -18.81 -31.55 9.23
CA ASN A 295 -17.97 -30.83 8.26
C ASN A 295 -18.76 -29.72 7.56
N LYS A 296 -19.98 -30.05 7.10
CA LYS A 296 -20.84 -29.10 6.37
C LYS A 296 -21.27 -27.95 7.26
N GLU A 297 -21.59 -28.24 8.52
CA GLU A 297 -22.03 -27.27 9.52
C GLU A 297 -20.89 -26.29 9.86
N GLN A 298 -19.66 -26.79 10.03
CA GLN A 298 -18.48 -25.93 10.22
C GLN A 298 -18.23 -25.05 8.99
N ASP A 299 -18.24 -25.62 7.79
CA ASP A 299 -17.97 -24.88 6.55
C ASP A 299 -19.05 -23.82 6.27
N VAL A 300 -20.32 -24.13 6.49
CA VAL A 300 -21.43 -23.16 6.38
C VAL A 300 -21.26 -22.04 7.39
N ALA A 301 -20.91 -22.35 8.64
CA ALA A 301 -20.70 -21.33 9.66
C ALA A 301 -19.50 -20.42 9.34
N LEU A 302 -18.37 -20.97 8.89
CA LEU A 302 -17.20 -20.19 8.45
C LEU A 302 -17.54 -19.31 7.23
N THR A 303 -18.31 -19.83 6.28
CA THR A 303 -18.81 -19.04 5.13
C THR A 303 -19.60 -17.83 5.59
N ARG A 304 -20.45 -17.96 6.61
CA ARG A 304 -21.21 -16.82 7.17
C ARG A 304 -20.30 -15.75 7.80
N VAL A 305 -19.20 -16.15 8.45
CA VAL A 305 -18.21 -15.20 8.98
C VAL A 305 -17.52 -14.46 7.84
N ILE A 306 -17.09 -15.19 6.81
CA ILE A 306 -16.45 -14.62 5.62
C ILE A 306 -17.38 -13.63 4.92
N GLN A 307 -18.64 -14.00 4.70
CA GLN A 307 -19.63 -13.12 4.09
C GLN A 307 -19.85 -11.85 4.92
N GLY A 308 -19.92 -11.96 6.25
CA GLY A 308 -20.03 -10.81 7.14
C GLY A 308 -18.85 -9.82 7.02
N HIS A 309 -17.66 -10.29 6.65
CA HIS A 309 -16.53 -9.42 6.32
C HIS A 309 -16.64 -8.82 4.92
N ILE A 310 -17.04 -9.60 3.91
CA ILE A 310 -17.23 -9.12 2.54
C ILE A 310 -18.29 -8.00 2.52
N ASP A 311 -19.43 -8.21 3.17
CA ASP A 311 -20.55 -7.26 3.23
C ASP A 311 -20.15 -5.92 3.87
N ARG A 312 -19.12 -5.92 4.73
CA ARG A 312 -18.56 -4.73 5.37
C ARG A 312 -17.39 -4.11 4.60
N GLY A 313 -17.01 -4.67 3.46
CA GLY A 313 -15.89 -4.20 2.65
C GLY A 313 -14.51 -4.64 3.17
N HIS A 314 -14.44 -5.75 3.91
CA HIS A 314 -13.20 -6.29 4.48
C HIS A 314 -12.88 -7.74 4.02
N PRO A 315 -12.93 -8.06 2.71
CA PRO A 315 -12.77 -9.43 2.21
C PRO A 315 -11.45 -10.10 2.61
N LEU A 316 -10.35 -9.35 2.80
CA LEU A 316 -9.05 -9.94 3.20
C LEU A 316 -9.10 -10.59 4.58
N ARG A 317 -9.99 -10.15 5.49
CA ARG A 317 -10.17 -10.81 6.80
C ARG A 317 -10.70 -12.24 6.68
N GLY A 318 -11.43 -12.52 5.60
CA GLY A 318 -11.96 -13.83 5.29
C GLY A 318 -10.91 -14.83 4.80
N LEU A 319 -9.79 -14.38 4.25
CA LEU A 319 -8.82 -15.27 3.61
C LEU A 319 -8.15 -16.26 4.58
N PRO A 320 -7.69 -15.85 5.78
CA PRO A 320 -7.22 -16.82 6.77
C PRO A 320 -8.34 -17.74 7.28
N ILE A 321 -9.59 -17.28 7.31
CA ILE A 321 -10.75 -18.06 7.76
C ILE A 321 -11.10 -19.15 6.74
N ALA A 322 -11.00 -18.85 5.44
CA ALA A 322 -11.20 -19.83 4.38
C ALA A 322 -10.25 -21.04 4.52
N ARG A 323 -9.00 -20.82 4.99
CA ARG A 323 -8.04 -21.91 5.24
C ARG A 323 -8.48 -22.89 6.34
N LEU A 324 -9.41 -22.49 7.21
CA LEU A 324 -9.94 -23.32 8.29
C LEU A 324 -11.05 -24.28 7.82
N MET A 325 -11.56 -24.08 6.60
CA MET A 325 -12.64 -24.88 6.03
C MET A 325 -12.15 -26.29 5.69
N ILE A 326 -12.98 -27.28 6.01
CA ILE A 326 -12.66 -28.69 5.86
C ILE A 326 -12.84 -29.10 4.40
N GLY A 327 -14.01 -28.86 3.82
CA GLY A 327 -14.33 -29.23 2.45
C GLY A 327 -13.55 -28.41 1.41
N VAL A 328 -12.95 -29.09 0.44
CA VAL A 328 -12.22 -28.46 -0.69
C VAL A 328 -13.15 -27.54 -1.48
N ASN A 329 -14.34 -28.01 -1.86
CA ASN A 329 -15.30 -27.22 -2.62
C ASN A 329 -15.75 -25.95 -1.86
N ALA A 330 -16.03 -26.08 -0.56
CA ALA A 330 -16.47 -24.96 0.27
C ALA A 330 -15.35 -23.91 0.41
N ARG A 331 -14.10 -24.36 0.61
CA ARG A 331 -12.90 -23.51 0.65
C ARG A 331 -12.66 -22.76 -0.66
N VAL A 332 -12.73 -23.46 -1.79
CA VAL A 332 -12.57 -22.86 -3.12
C VAL A 332 -13.66 -21.81 -3.36
N ASN A 333 -14.92 -22.11 -3.05
CA ASN A 333 -16.01 -21.14 -3.19
C ASN A 333 -15.81 -19.91 -2.31
N ALA A 334 -15.44 -20.08 -1.04
CA ALA A 334 -15.17 -18.96 -0.14
C ALA A 334 -14.02 -18.07 -0.64
N GLN A 335 -12.97 -18.65 -1.21
CA GLN A 335 -11.87 -17.88 -1.81
C GLN A 335 -12.28 -17.15 -3.10
N ILE A 336 -13.22 -17.72 -3.86
CA ILE A 336 -13.85 -17.03 -5.01
C ILE A 336 -14.69 -15.86 -4.53
N ASP A 337 -15.54 -16.04 -3.52
CA ASP A 337 -16.37 -14.95 -2.97
C ASP A 337 -15.49 -13.80 -2.43
N ILE A 338 -14.37 -14.14 -1.78
CA ILE A 338 -13.36 -13.16 -1.34
C ILE A 338 -12.72 -12.43 -2.54
N ALA A 339 -12.33 -13.17 -3.58
CA ALA A 339 -11.74 -12.62 -4.79
C ALA A 339 -12.72 -11.71 -5.55
N ASP A 340 -14.00 -12.07 -5.61
CA ASP A 340 -15.06 -11.26 -6.20
C ASP A 340 -15.29 -9.98 -5.41
N GLY A 341 -15.33 -10.05 -4.08
CA GLY A 341 -15.40 -8.88 -3.20
C GLY A 341 -14.22 -7.92 -3.41
N LEU A 342 -13.00 -8.47 -3.55
CA LEU A 342 -11.79 -7.70 -3.86
C LEU A 342 -11.85 -7.07 -5.25
N ALA A 343 -12.25 -7.83 -6.27
CA ALA A 343 -12.36 -7.34 -7.64
C ALA A 343 -13.41 -6.22 -7.74
N ALA A 344 -14.55 -6.37 -7.07
CA ALA A 344 -15.58 -5.34 -6.98
C ALA A 344 -15.08 -4.06 -6.29
N ALA A 345 -14.16 -4.19 -5.33
CA ALA A 345 -13.47 -3.06 -4.72
C ALA A 345 -12.35 -2.47 -5.58
N GLY A 346 -11.96 -3.13 -6.68
CA GLY A 346 -10.89 -2.70 -7.60
C GLY A 346 -9.51 -3.34 -7.34
N TYR A 347 -9.41 -4.33 -6.45
CA TYR A 347 -8.18 -5.06 -6.10
C TYR A 347 -7.96 -6.26 -7.03
N ARG A 348 -7.87 -5.98 -8.33
CA ARG A 348 -7.87 -7.02 -9.37
C ARG A 348 -6.68 -7.97 -9.27
N GLU A 349 -5.45 -7.46 -9.17
CA GLU A 349 -4.26 -8.31 -9.04
C GLU A 349 -4.29 -9.17 -7.76
N THR A 350 -4.79 -8.60 -6.66
CA THR A 350 -4.95 -9.33 -5.38
C THR A 350 -5.90 -10.52 -5.54
N ALA A 351 -7.04 -10.31 -6.21
CA ALA A 351 -8.01 -11.37 -6.49
C ALA A 351 -7.39 -12.48 -7.35
N VAL A 352 -6.66 -12.12 -8.40
CA VAL A 352 -5.96 -13.07 -9.28
C VAL A 352 -4.93 -13.89 -8.50
N ASP A 353 -4.10 -13.24 -7.69
CA ASP A 353 -3.05 -13.92 -6.92
C ASP A 353 -3.62 -14.88 -5.88
N ILE A 354 -4.71 -14.51 -5.21
CA ILE A 354 -5.41 -15.40 -4.28
C ILE A 354 -5.88 -16.65 -5.01
N LEU A 355 -6.59 -16.51 -6.14
CA LEU A 355 -7.12 -17.66 -6.89
C LEU A 355 -6.01 -18.53 -7.49
N ALA A 356 -4.98 -17.90 -8.06
CA ALA A 356 -3.84 -18.61 -8.64
C ALA A 356 -2.97 -19.33 -7.58
N SER A 357 -3.03 -18.90 -6.31
CA SER A 357 -2.29 -19.55 -5.22
C SER A 357 -2.94 -20.83 -4.69
N ILE A 358 -4.19 -21.12 -5.09
CA ILE A 358 -4.93 -22.31 -4.63
C ILE A 358 -4.28 -23.55 -5.24
N LYS A 359 -3.67 -24.38 -4.39
CA LYS A 359 -3.04 -25.64 -4.79
C LYS A 359 -4.04 -26.77 -4.69
N LEU A 360 -4.46 -27.31 -5.84
CA LEU A 360 -5.30 -28.51 -5.93
C LEU A 360 -4.57 -29.58 -6.75
N PRO A 361 -4.72 -30.88 -6.41
CA PRO A 361 -4.30 -31.96 -7.30
C PRO A 361 -5.22 -31.99 -8.54
N HIS A 362 -4.71 -31.55 -9.70
CA HIS A 362 -5.53 -31.33 -10.90
C HIS A 362 -6.23 -32.58 -11.44
N ALA A 363 -5.67 -33.77 -11.17
CA ALA A 363 -6.27 -35.04 -11.56
C ALA A 363 -7.38 -35.50 -10.61
N GLU A 364 -7.35 -35.08 -9.35
CA GLU A 364 -8.30 -35.53 -8.31
C GLU A 364 -9.47 -34.56 -8.17
N GLU A 365 -9.24 -33.25 -8.39
CA GLU A 365 -10.26 -32.18 -8.26
C GLU A 365 -10.44 -31.39 -9.59
N PRO A 366 -10.69 -32.05 -10.74
CA PRO A 366 -10.71 -31.37 -12.05
C PRO A 366 -11.88 -30.40 -12.22
N HIS A 367 -12.97 -30.52 -11.45
CA HIS A 367 -14.10 -29.61 -11.56
C HIS A 367 -13.78 -28.23 -10.94
N GLU A 368 -13.18 -28.25 -9.75
CA GLU A 368 -12.78 -27.08 -8.97
C GLU A 368 -11.70 -26.30 -9.72
N VAL A 369 -10.70 -26.98 -10.29
CA VAL A 369 -9.69 -26.34 -11.14
C VAL A 369 -10.34 -25.69 -12.37
N ALA A 370 -11.28 -26.37 -13.02
CA ALA A 370 -11.98 -25.81 -14.17
C ALA A 370 -12.86 -24.59 -13.80
N LYS A 371 -13.39 -24.52 -12.56
CA LYS A 371 -14.06 -23.34 -12.03
C LYS A 371 -13.07 -22.19 -11.86
N LEU A 372 -11.91 -22.44 -11.22
CA LEU A 372 -10.87 -21.43 -11.03
C LEU A 372 -10.36 -20.83 -12.33
N VAL A 373 -10.19 -21.63 -13.39
CA VAL A 373 -9.86 -21.12 -14.74
C VAL A 373 -10.87 -20.06 -15.19
N GLY A 374 -12.17 -20.33 -15.00
CA GLY A 374 -13.24 -19.40 -15.35
C GLY A 374 -13.17 -18.09 -14.59
N GLU A 375 -12.95 -18.15 -13.27
CA GLU A 375 -12.85 -16.96 -12.42
C GLU A 375 -11.57 -16.15 -12.70
N ILE A 376 -10.42 -16.81 -12.87
CA ILE A 376 -9.17 -16.14 -13.25
C ILE A 376 -9.30 -15.48 -14.62
N ALA A 377 -9.96 -16.14 -15.58
CA ALA A 377 -10.25 -15.55 -16.88
C ALA A 377 -11.19 -14.34 -16.74
N ALA A 378 -12.20 -14.38 -15.87
CA ALA A 378 -13.11 -13.25 -15.62
C ALA A 378 -12.39 -12.00 -15.08
N LEU A 379 -11.24 -12.19 -14.41
CA LEU A 379 -10.31 -11.14 -13.98
C LEU A 379 -9.26 -10.79 -15.06
N ASP A 380 -9.49 -11.21 -16.31
CA ASP A 380 -8.66 -11.00 -17.49
C ASP A 380 -7.18 -11.41 -17.32
N ALA A 381 -6.91 -12.37 -16.45
CA ALA A 381 -5.59 -12.96 -16.24
C ALA A 381 -5.39 -14.17 -17.16
N PHE A 382 -5.48 -13.94 -18.47
CA PHE A 382 -5.56 -14.98 -19.49
C PHE A 382 -4.37 -15.94 -19.49
N ASP A 383 -3.15 -15.44 -19.32
CA ASP A 383 -1.95 -16.29 -19.32
C ASP A 383 -1.98 -17.30 -18.16
N LYS A 384 -2.34 -16.85 -16.95
CA LYS A 384 -2.51 -17.72 -15.77
C LYS A 384 -3.66 -18.71 -15.96
N ALA A 385 -4.78 -18.26 -16.55
CA ALA A 385 -5.93 -19.12 -16.85
C ALA A 385 -5.60 -20.20 -17.89
N GLU A 386 -4.81 -19.87 -18.91
CA GLU A 386 -4.34 -20.81 -19.93
C GLU A 386 -3.40 -21.86 -19.36
N GLU A 387 -2.40 -21.44 -18.58
CA GLU A 387 -1.49 -22.35 -17.88
C GLU A 387 -2.28 -23.36 -17.04
N MET A 388 -3.23 -22.87 -16.24
CA MET A 388 -4.08 -23.71 -15.39
C MET A 388 -5.01 -24.61 -16.23
N ALA A 389 -5.61 -24.11 -17.31
CA ALA A 389 -6.48 -24.91 -18.18
C ALA A 389 -5.73 -26.04 -18.88
N SER A 390 -4.50 -25.77 -19.35
CA SER A 390 -3.66 -26.74 -20.06
C SER A 390 -3.24 -27.93 -19.21
N SER A 391 -3.21 -27.74 -17.90
CA SER A 391 -2.86 -28.77 -16.92
C SER A 391 -4.00 -29.74 -16.57
N LEU A 392 -5.22 -29.46 -17.03
CA LEU A 392 -6.38 -30.33 -16.82
C LEU A 392 -6.34 -31.56 -17.74
N PRO A 393 -6.73 -32.75 -17.26
CA PRO A 393 -6.93 -33.92 -18.11
C PRO A 393 -7.96 -33.67 -19.21
N GLU A 394 -7.79 -34.31 -20.37
CA GLU A 394 -8.76 -34.25 -21.46
C GLU A 394 -10.15 -34.74 -21.00
N GLY A 395 -11.20 -34.03 -21.41
CA GLY A 395 -12.58 -34.41 -21.12
C GLY A 395 -13.48 -33.22 -20.78
N LYS A 396 -14.57 -33.51 -20.06
CA LYS A 396 -15.65 -32.54 -19.79
C LYS A 396 -15.20 -31.30 -19.00
N HIS A 397 -14.23 -31.44 -18.10
CA HIS A 397 -13.74 -30.35 -17.25
C HIS A 397 -12.80 -29.41 -18.01
N ARG A 398 -11.88 -29.95 -18.82
CA ARG A 398 -11.06 -29.17 -19.76
C ARG A 398 -11.94 -28.43 -20.78
N SER A 399 -12.93 -29.10 -21.36
CA SER A 399 -13.94 -28.47 -22.24
C SER A 399 -14.64 -27.29 -21.54
N PHE A 400 -15.09 -27.48 -20.29
CA PHE A 400 -15.72 -26.42 -19.50
C PHE A 400 -14.76 -25.24 -19.26
N ALA A 401 -13.53 -25.51 -18.82
CA ALA A 401 -12.51 -24.51 -18.53
C ALA A 401 -12.20 -23.63 -19.76
N TYR A 402 -11.86 -24.26 -20.89
CA TYR A 402 -11.58 -23.55 -22.14
C TYR A 402 -12.79 -22.78 -22.64
N SER A 403 -14.02 -23.28 -22.46
CA SER A 403 -15.20 -22.51 -22.87
C SER A 403 -15.38 -21.19 -22.13
N ARG A 404 -15.03 -21.14 -20.83
CA ARG A 404 -15.08 -19.92 -20.03
C ARG A 404 -13.98 -18.96 -20.44
N LEU A 405 -12.75 -19.47 -20.58
CA LEU A 405 -11.60 -18.72 -21.07
C LEU A 405 -11.85 -18.09 -22.45
N ILE A 406 -12.26 -18.90 -23.44
CA ILE A 406 -12.52 -18.44 -24.82
C ILE A 406 -13.63 -17.40 -24.86
N LYS A 407 -14.73 -17.62 -24.11
CA LYS A 407 -15.79 -16.61 -24.06
C LYS A 407 -15.25 -15.28 -23.55
N ARG A 408 -14.42 -15.30 -22.50
CA ARG A 408 -13.88 -14.06 -21.91
C ARG A 408 -12.82 -13.40 -22.80
N LEU A 409 -11.93 -14.17 -23.43
CA LEU A 409 -11.02 -13.70 -24.49
C LEU A 409 -11.80 -13.00 -25.62
N GLY A 410 -12.90 -13.61 -26.07
CA GLY A 410 -13.81 -13.00 -27.04
C GLY A 410 -14.45 -11.72 -26.51
N ASP A 411 -14.96 -11.71 -25.27
CA ASP A 411 -15.59 -10.53 -24.68
C ASP A 411 -14.65 -9.30 -24.62
N GLU A 412 -13.34 -9.54 -24.45
CA GLU A 412 -12.25 -8.56 -24.48
C GLU A 412 -11.68 -8.28 -25.88
N GLY A 413 -12.22 -8.90 -26.93
CA GLY A 413 -11.82 -8.64 -28.33
C GLY A 413 -10.57 -9.37 -28.80
N LEU A 414 -10.03 -10.32 -28.02
CA LEU A 414 -8.86 -11.13 -28.37
C LEU A 414 -9.27 -12.33 -29.24
N ILE A 415 -9.83 -12.05 -30.41
CA ILE A 415 -10.50 -13.04 -31.28
C ILE A 415 -9.54 -14.15 -31.72
N ASP A 416 -8.37 -13.81 -32.26
CA ASP A 416 -7.41 -14.81 -32.76
C ASP A 416 -6.98 -15.80 -31.66
N ARG A 417 -6.74 -15.28 -30.45
CA ARG A 417 -6.38 -16.07 -29.27
C ARG A 417 -7.57 -16.91 -28.79
N ALA A 418 -8.79 -16.39 -28.86
CA ALA A 418 -10.00 -17.14 -28.53
C ALA A 418 -10.23 -18.30 -29.52
N GLU A 419 -10.04 -18.05 -30.82
CA GLU A 419 -10.24 -19.05 -31.87
C GLU A 419 -9.20 -20.17 -31.82
N SER A 420 -7.94 -19.87 -31.49
CA SER A 420 -6.89 -20.89 -31.40
C SER A 420 -7.18 -21.99 -30.38
N TRP A 421 -8.01 -21.70 -29.37
CA TRP A 421 -8.39 -22.66 -28.32
C TRP A 421 -9.73 -23.37 -28.56
N LEU A 422 -10.52 -23.01 -29.59
CA LEU A 422 -11.77 -23.69 -29.90
C LEU A 422 -11.65 -25.23 -30.05
N PRO A 423 -10.55 -25.79 -30.60
CA PRO A 423 -10.39 -27.25 -30.68
C PRO A 423 -10.41 -27.97 -29.33
N GLU A 424 -10.10 -27.28 -28.24
CA GLU A 424 -10.09 -27.81 -26.87
C GLU A 424 -11.50 -28.00 -26.28
N VAL A 425 -12.52 -27.39 -26.89
CA VAL A 425 -13.91 -27.43 -26.42
C VAL A 425 -14.69 -28.54 -27.11
N THR A 426 -14.83 -29.67 -26.43
CA THR A 426 -15.40 -30.90 -27.01
C THR A 426 -16.91 -31.05 -26.81
N ARG A 427 -17.50 -30.40 -25.80
CA ARG A 427 -18.96 -30.45 -25.55
C ARG A 427 -19.69 -29.38 -26.35
N LYS A 428 -20.85 -29.75 -26.93
CA LYS A 428 -21.66 -28.83 -27.75
C LYS A 428 -22.13 -27.58 -27.01
N ASP A 429 -22.59 -27.73 -25.76
CA ASP A 429 -23.07 -26.59 -24.96
C ASP A 429 -21.93 -25.64 -24.60
N ASP A 430 -20.78 -26.19 -24.22
CA ASP A 430 -19.55 -25.45 -23.93
C ASP A 430 -19.06 -24.72 -25.20
N LEU A 431 -19.13 -25.37 -26.36
CA LEU A 431 -18.76 -24.76 -27.65
C LEU A 431 -19.69 -23.62 -28.04
N SER A 432 -21.00 -23.79 -27.84
CA SER A 432 -21.98 -22.71 -28.02
C SER A 432 -21.66 -21.53 -27.09
N TYR A 433 -21.35 -21.80 -25.82
CA TYR A 433 -21.00 -20.75 -24.86
C TYR A 433 -19.73 -20.00 -25.26
N ALA A 434 -18.68 -20.71 -25.66
CA ALA A 434 -17.41 -20.14 -26.14
C ALA A 434 -17.61 -19.24 -27.37
N ARG A 435 -18.32 -19.75 -28.39
CA ARG A 435 -18.65 -19.01 -29.63
C ARG A 435 -19.48 -17.76 -29.36
N SER A 436 -20.32 -17.75 -28.32
CA SER A 436 -21.08 -16.54 -27.97
C SER A 436 -20.17 -15.35 -27.67
N GLY A 437 -19.01 -15.57 -27.03
CA GLY A 437 -18.03 -14.51 -26.75
C GLY A 437 -17.38 -13.98 -28.02
N ILE A 438 -16.95 -14.89 -28.90
CA ILE A 438 -16.35 -14.52 -30.20
C ILE A 438 -17.36 -13.77 -31.08
N ALA A 439 -18.62 -14.22 -31.15
CA ALA A 439 -19.66 -13.55 -31.92
C ALA A 439 -19.93 -12.12 -31.42
N ARG A 440 -19.93 -11.90 -30.09
CA ARG A 440 -20.02 -10.55 -29.52
C ARG A 440 -18.80 -9.69 -29.85
N ALA A 441 -17.60 -10.29 -29.83
CA ALA A 441 -16.35 -9.64 -30.19
C ALA A 441 -16.37 -9.12 -31.63
N LEU A 442 -16.74 -10.00 -32.57
CA LEU A 442 -16.88 -9.70 -34.00
C LEU A 442 -17.88 -8.56 -34.21
N ALA A 443 -19.02 -8.60 -33.51
CA ALA A 443 -20.01 -7.54 -33.59
C ALA A 443 -19.46 -6.18 -33.09
N LYS A 444 -18.74 -6.17 -31.95
CA LYS A 444 -18.08 -4.96 -31.41
C LYS A 444 -17.00 -4.41 -32.35
N ALA A 445 -16.32 -5.28 -33.10
CA ALA A 445 -15.31 -4.93 -34.10
C ALA A 445 -15.91 -4.45 -35.44
N GLY A 446 -17.23 -4.52 -35.61
CA GLY A 446 -17.92 -4.15 -36.85
C GLY A 446 -17.98 -5.27 -37.90
N GLU A 447 -17.52 -6.48 -37.58
CA GLU A 447 -17.62 -7.66 -38.43
C GLU A 447 -19.00 -8.32 -38.32
N LEU A 448 -20.04 -7.54 -38.61
CA LEU A 448 -21.44 -7.91 -38.34
C LEU A 448 -21.88 -9.17 -39.08
N ALA A 449 -21.40 -9.39 -40.31
CA ALA A 449 -21.71 -10.60 -41.08
C ALA A 449 -21.12 -11.88 -40.47
N ALA A 450 -19.90 -11.79 -39.92
CA ALA A 450 -19.26 -12.91 -39.23
C ALA A 450 -19.98 -13.21 -37.91
N ALA A 451 -20.34 -12.16 -37.16
CA ALA A 451 -21.15 -12.29 -35.94
C ALA A 451 -22.53 -12.93 -36.21
N GLU A 452 -23.22 -12.51 -37.28
CA GLU A 452 -24.50 -13.10 -37.69
C GLU A 452 -24.38 -14.56 -38.10
N THR A 453 -23.28 -14.93 -38.79
CA THR A 453 -23.00 -16.32 -39.13
C THR A 453 -22.79 -17.15 -37.87
N MET A 454 -22.01 -16.66 -36.91
CA MET A 454 -21.74 -17.38 -35.67
C MET A 454 -22.98 -17.51 -34.78
N LEU A 455 -23.84 -16.48 -34.76
CA LEU A 455 -25.14 -16.48 -34.06
C LEU A 455 -26.03 -17.68 -34.46
N GLN A 456 -25.99 -18.09 -35.73
CA GLN A 456 -26.77 -19.25 -36.22
C GLN A 456 -26.33 -20.57 -35.60
N SER A 457 -25.10 -20.65 -35.10
CA SER A 457 -24.53 -21.86 -34.48
C SER A 457 -24.79 -21.97 -32.98
N LEU A 458 -25.38 -20.95 -32.36
CA LEU A 458 -25.64 -20.90 -30.92
C LEU A 458 -26.95 -21.60 -30.57
N THR A 459 -26.95 -22.38 -29.49
CA THR A 459 -28.13 -23.16 -29.05
C THR A 459 -28.88 -22.53 -27.87
N ASN A 460 -28.23 -21.65 -27.12
CA ASN A 460 -28.81 -21.01 -25.93
C ASN A 460 -29.43 -19.64 -26.27
N ASP A 461 -30.71 -19.44 -25.97
CA ASP A 461 -31.42 -18.20 -26.32
C ASP A 461 -30.89 -16.95 -25.59
N ALA A 462 -30.42 -17.08 -24.34
CA ALA A 462 -29.82 -15.95 -23.62
C ALA A 462 -28.48 -15.52 -24.25
N ASP A 463 -27.67 -16.47 -24.72
CA ASP A 463 -26.45 -16.16 -25.49
C ASP A 463 -26.78 -15.52 -26.84
N ARG A 464 -27.82 -16.00 -27.53
CA ARG A 464 -28.30 -15.43 -28.79
C ARG A 464 -28.76 -13.99 -28.63
N ASP A 465 -29.51 -13.69 -27.57
CA ASP A 465 -29.95 -12.33 -27.27
C ASP A 465 -28.79 -11.39 -26.94
N ARG A 466 -27.78 -11.85 -26.18
CA ARG A 466 -26.55 -11.08 -25.92
C ARG A 466 -25.77 -10.79 -27.21
N VAL A 467 -25.71 -11.74 -28.14
CA VAL A 467 -25.04 -11.53 -29.44
C VAL A 467 -25.85 -10.58 -30.32
N ARG A 468 -27.18 -10.72 -30.37
CA ARG A 468 -28.07 -9.77 -31.06
C ARG A 468 -27.96 -8.36 -30.51
N GLU A 469 -27.85 -8.20 -29.20
CA GLU A 469 -27.57 -6.93 -28.54
C GLU A 469 -26.27 -6.31 -29.08
N SER A 470 -25.15 -7.05 -29.05
CA SER A 470 -23.87 -6.56 -29.60
C SER A 470 -23.96 -6.22 -31.09
N ILE A 471 -24.68 -7.02 -31.90
CA ILE A 471 -24.88 -6.75 -33.33
C ILE A 471 -25.71 -5.47 -33.53
N ALA A 472 -26.80 -5.29 -32.78
CA ALA A 472 -27.60 -4.07 -32.84
C ALA A 472 -26.76 -2.84 -32.47
N GLN A 473 -25.97 -2.92 -31.39
CA GLN A 473 -25.03 -1.86 -30.99
C GLN A 473 -23.96 -1.60 -32.06
N GLY A 474 -23.50 -2.64 -32.75
CA GLY A 474 -22.59 -2.52 -33.90
C GLY A 474 -23.21 -1.72 -35.04
N TYR A 475 -24.45 -2.01 -35.44
CA TYR A 475 -25.19 -1.21 -36.43
C TYR A 475 -25.40 0.24 -35.99
N ILE A 476 -25.68 0.48 -34.70
CA ILE A 476 -25.79 1.85 -34.14
C ILE A 476 -24.48 2.63 -34.31
N LYS A 477 -23.34 2.01 -34.04
CA LYS A 477 -22.01 2.65 -34.22
C LYS A 477 -21.71 2.98 -35.68
N LEU A 478 -22.28 2.23 -36.62
CA LEU A 478 -22.17 2.47 -38.06
C LEU A 478 -23.24 3.44 -38.60
N ASP A 479 -24.08 4.02 -37.73
CA ASP A 479 -25.21 4.89 -38.06
C ASP A 479 -26.30 4.21 -38.93
N ASP A 480 -26.35 2.88 -38.94
CA ASP A 480 -27.41 2.10 -39.60
C ASP A 480 -28.54 1.81 -38.61
N LEU A 481 -29.35 2.84 -38.35
CA LEU A 481 -30.42 2.75 -37.35
C LEU A 481 -31.54 1.77 -37.76
N GLU A 482 -31.81 1.62 -39.05
CA GLU A 482 -32.85 0.68 -39.54
C GLU A 482 -32.44 -0.77 -39.25
N ALA A 483 -31.20 -1.15 -39.54
CA ALA A 483 -30.67 -2.47 -39.20
C ALA A 483 -30.64 -2.70 -37.67
N ALA A 484 -30.29 -1.67 -36.89
CA ALA A 484 -30.33 -1.73 -35.44
C ALA A 484 -31.75 -1.99 -34.90
N TYR A 485 -32.77 -1.31 -35.44
CA TYR A 485 -34.17 -1.54 -35.05
C TYR A 485 -34.66 -2.93 -35.43
N ALA A 486 -34.25 -3.46 -36.59
CA ALA A 486 -34.58 -4.81 -36.99
C ALA A 486 -34.05 -5.85 -35.98
N ARG A 487 -32.79 -5.71 -35.55
CA ARG A 487 -32.17 -6.61 -34.56
C ARG A 487 -32.77 -6.42 -33.16
N LEU A 488 -33.10 -5.20 -32.76
CA LEU A 488 -33.81 -4.92 -31.51
C LEU A 488 -35.15 -5.67 -31.42
N ALA A 489 -35.87 -5.81 -32.53
CA ALA A 489 -37.14 -6.53 -32.57
C ALA A 489 -37.00 -8.05 -32.34
N GLU A 490 -35.82 -8.61 -32.65
CA GLU A 490 -35.52 -10.04 -32.47
C GLU A 490 -35.03 -10.42 -31.06
N ILE A 491 -34.60 -9.43 -30.26
CA ILE A 491 -34.20 -9.65 -28.87
C ILE A 491 -35.45 -10.03 -28.07
N SER A 492 -35.35 -11.00 -27.16
CA SER A 492 -36.45 -11.36 -26.27
C SER A 492 -36.27 -10.77 -24.87
N ALA A 493 -35.03 -10.76 -24.35
CA ALA A 493 -34.69 -10.25 -23.03
C ALA A 493 -34.96 -8.73 -22.88
N PRO A 494 -35.80 -8.30 -21.91
CA PRO A 494 -36.10 -6.89 -21.66
C PRO A 494 -34.86 -6.03 -21.36
N SER A 495 -33.92 -6.53 -20.55
CA SER A 495 -32.71 -5.79 -20.18
C SER A 495 -31.82 -5.48 -21.39
N ALA A 496 -31.62 -6.48 -22.27
CA ALA A 496 -30.89 -6.30 -23.52
C ALA A 496 -31.59 -5.30 -24.45
N LYS A 497 -32.92 -5.32 -24.53
CA LYS A 497 -33.69 -4.30 -25.28
C LYS A 497 -33.46 -2.89 -24.73
N SER A 498 -33.53 -2.73 -23.40
CA SER A 498 -33.33 -1.44 -22.75
C SER A 498 -31.95 -0.86 -23.02
N ARG A 499 -30.88 -1.67 -22.98
CA ARG A 499 -29.51 -1.21 -23.29
C ARG A 499 -29.32 -0.82 -24.76
N VAL A 500 -29.94 -1.53 -25.70
CA VAL A 500 -29.94 -1.12 -27.13
C VAL A 500 -30.73 0.18 -27.31
N LEU A 501 -31.88 0.34 -26.65
CA LEU A 501 -32.66 1.59 -26.68
C LEU A 501 -31.88 2.76 -26.07
N LEU A 502 -31.18 2.56 -24.95
CA LEU A 502 -30.27 3.55 -24.36
C LEU A 502 -29.18 3.97 -25.36
N SER A 503 -28.54 3.00 -26.03
CA SER A 503 -27.53 3.28 -27.05
C SER A 503 -28.09 4.07 -28.23
N LEU A 504 -29.30 3.73 -28.70
CA LEU A 504 -30.00 4.47 -29.75
C LEU A 504 -30.31 5.91 -29.31
N ALA A 505 -30.77 6.10 -28.07
CA ALA A 505 -31.05 7.41 -27.54
C ALA A 505 -29.77 8.27 -27.47
N ASP A 506 -28.65 7.72 -27.01
CA ASP A 506 -27.37 8.43 -26.84
C ASP A 506 -26.85 9.02 -28.16
N VAL A 507 -26.92 8.25 -29.26
CA VAL A 507 -26.56 8.74 -30.60
C VAL A 507 -27.50 9.87 -31.07
N LEU A 508 -28.76 9.84 -30.67
CA LEU A 508 -29.77 10.82 -31.06
C LEU A 508 -29.80 12.08 -30.15
N VAL A 509 -29.14 12.05 -28.98
CA VAL A 509 -29.16 13.16 -27.99
C VAL A 509 -28.83 14.52 -28.63
N ARG A 510 -27.89 14.55 -29.58
CA ARG A 510 -27.41 15.78 -30.21
C ARG A 510 -28.11 16.13 -31.53
N THR A 511 -28.71 15.16 -32.20
CA THR A 511 -29.28 15.30 -33.56
C THR A 511 -30.80 15.40 -33.56
N ASP A 512 -31.48 14.67 -32.67
CA ASP A 512 -32.94 14.66 -32.53
C ASP A 512 -33.33 14.38 -31.07
N ARG A 513 -33.32 15.45 -30.26
CA ARG A 513 -33.67 15.37 -28.83
C ARG A 513 -35.06 14.79 -28.60
N ALA A 514 -36.05 15.12 -29.42
CA ALA A 514 -37.43 14.66 -29.22
C ALA A 514 -37.53 13.14 -29.42
N ARG A 515 -36.85 12.62 -30.45
CA ARG A 515 -36.75 11.18 -30.69
C ARG A 515 -35.93 10.47 -29.62
N ALA A 516 -34.84 11.06 -29.14
CA ALA A 516 -34.05 10.53 -28.02
C ALA A 516 -34.91 10.37 -26.75
N VAL A 517 -35.70 11.38 -26.38
CA VAL A 517 -36.63 11.30 -25.24
C VAL A 517 -37.67 10.19 -25.44
N ALA A 518 -38.27 10.08 -26.63
CA ALA A 518 -39.26 9.02 -26.92
C ALA A 518 -38.66 7.61 -26.84
N ILE A 519 -37.40 7.43 -27.24
CA ILE A 519 -36.69 6.15 -27.12
C ILE A 519 -36.37 5.84 -25.65
N LEU A 520 -35.96 6.84 -24.86
CA LEU A 520 -35.75 6.66 -23.42
C LEU A 520 -37.05 6.34 -22.68
N ASP A 521 -38.19 6.93 -23.07
CA ASP A 521 -39.50 6.58 -22.51
C ASP A 521 -39.81 5.09 -22.79
N ARG A 522 -39.53 4.59 -24.01
CA ARG A 522 -39.65 3.17 -24.35
C ARG A 522 -38.66 2.29 -23.57
N ALA A 523 -37.44 2.75 -23.35
CA ALA A 523 -36.43 2.03 -22.56
C ALA A 523 -36.90 1.89 -21.10
N PHE A 524 -37.41 2.97 -20.51
CA PHE A 524 -38.00 2.98 -19.18
C PHE A 524 -39.17 2.00 -19.08
N GLU A 525 -40.12 2.05 -20.00
CA GLU A 525 -41.25 1.12 -20.02
C GLU A 525 -40.82 -0.34 -20.15
N THR A 526 -39.71 -0.60 -20.84
CA THR A 526 -39.16 -1.96 -21.02
C THR A 526 -38.46 -2.45 -19.76
N ALA A 527 -37.61 -1.60 -19.15
CA ALA A 527 -36.91 -1.90 -17.91
C ALA A 527 -37.89 -2.07 -16.73
N ALA A 528 -38.91 -1.22 -16.63
CA ALA A 528 -39.93 -1.29 -15.57
C ALA A 528 -40.83 -2.56 -15.66
N LYS A 529 -40.85 -3.24 -16.81
CA LYS A 529 -41.56 -4.51 -17.01
C LYS A 529 -40.67 -5.74 -16.79
N ALA A 530 -39.42 -5.57 -16.37
CA ALA A 530 -38.53 -6.68 -16.05
C ALA A 530 -39.10 -7.58 -14.95
N ASP A 531 -38.64 -8.84 -14.89
CA ASP A 531 -39.05 -9.80 -13.88
C ASP A 531 -38.81 -9.22 -12.47
N PRO A 532 -39.79 -9.19 -11.56
CA PRO A 532 -39.59 -8.77 -10.18
C PRO A 532 -38.47 -9.53 -9.46
N LYS A 533 -38.11 -10.74 -9.90
CA LYS A 533 -36.98 -11.52 -9.36
C LYS A 533 -35.63 -11.11 -9.95
N GLN A 534 -35.61 -10.38 -11.05
CA GLN A 534 -34.42 -9.83 -11.72
C GLN A 534 -34.74 -8.40 -12.18
N PRO A 535 -34.88 -7.44 -11.24
CA PRO A 535 -35.22 -6.08 -11.59
C PRO A 535 -34.09 -5.44 -12.41
N ALA A 536 -34.46 -4.66 -13.42
CA ALA A 536 -33.52 -3.94 -14.30
C ALA A 536 -33.03 -2.64 -13.65
N GLU A 537 -32.50 -2.73 -12.43
CA GLU A 537 -32.16 -1.56 -11.61
C GLU A 537 -31.00 -0.73 -12.18
N GLU A 538 -29.98 -1.41 -12.72
CA GLU A 538 -28.83 -0.76 -13.35
C GLU A 538 -29.29 0.02 -14.59
N GLU A 539 -30.11 -0.60 -15.45
CA GLU A 539 -30.69 0.07 -16.61
C GLU A 539 -31.59 1.24 -16.20
N LEU A 540 -32.39 1.11 -15.14
CA LEU A 540 -33.20 2.21 -14.61
C LEU A 540 -32.32 3.39 -14.15
N GLY A 541 -31.17 3.11 -13.53
CA GLY A 541 -30.20 4.13 -13.14
C GLY A 541 -29.56 4.84 -14.34
N GLU A 542 -29.16 4.10 -15.37
CA GLU A 542 -28.65 4.66 -16.63
C GLU A 542 -29.71 5.51 -17.33
N ILE A 543 -30.95 5.03 -17.40
CA ILE A 543 -32.09 5.77 -17.98
C ILE A 543 -32.35 7.06 -17.21
N ALA A 544 -32.35 7.02 -15.87
CA ALA A 544 -32.52 8.20 -15.04
C ALA A 544 -31.43 9.25 -15.30
N THR A 545 -30.19 8.80 -15.41
CA THR A 545 -29.03 9.64 -15.72
C THR A 545 -29.12 10.22 -17.13
N ALA A 546 -29.55 9.44 -18.12
CA ALA A 546 -29.76 9.89 -19.50
C ALA A 546 -30.86 10.97 -19.58
N PHE A 547 -31.98 10.79 -18.87
CA PHE A 547 -33.01 11.83 -18.75
C PHE A 547 -32.48 13.11 -18.09
N ALA A 548 -31.69 12.99 -17.02
CA ALA A 548 -31.05 14.15 -16.38
C ALA A 548 -30.09 14.87 -17.36
N ARG A 549 -29.31 14.13 -18.16
CA ARG A 549 -28.48 14.70 -19.23
C ARG A 549 -29.32 15.46 -20.26
N LEU A 550 -30.54 15.04 -20.56
CA LEU A 550 -31.44 15.78 -21.46
C LEU A 550 -32.19 16.95 -20.79
N GLY A 551 -32.05 17.13 -19.46
CA GLY A 551 -32.79 18.14 -18.70
C GLY A 551 -34.24 17.73 -18.40
N GLU A 552 -34.57 16.44 -18.54
CA GLU A 552 -35.91 15.89 -18.28
C GLU A 552 -36.04 15.48 -16.79
N ALA A 553 -36.07 16.46 -15.89
CA ALA A 553 -36.02 16.25 -14.44
C ALA A 553 -37.14 15.33 -13.91
N ASP A 554 -38.37 15.51 -14.37
CA ASP A 554 -39.53 14.71 -13.94
C ASP A 554 -39.39 13.24 -14.37
N ARG A 555 -38.91 12.99 -15.59
CA ARG A 555 -38.70 11.63 -16.11
C ARG A 555 -37.56 10.94 -15.38
N SER A 556 -36.47 11.67 -15.14
CA SER A 556 -35.35 11.21 -14.32
C SER A 556 -35.82 10.83 -12.91
N GLY A 557 -36.64 11.67 -12.27
CA GLY A 557 -37.23 11.39 -10.95
C GLY A 557 -38.14 10.15 -10.93
N LYS A 558 -38.93 9.92 -11.99
CA LYS A 558 -39.74 8.71 -12.13
C LYS A 558 -38.88 7.45 -12.26
N ALA A 559 -37.83 7.49 -13.08
CA ALA A 559 -36.91 6.36 -13.24
C ALA A 559 -36.18 6.03 -11.94
N LEU A 560 -35.69 7.03 -11.21
CA LEU A 560 -35.09 6.86 -9.88
C LEU A 560 -36.03 6.20 -8.87
N SER A 561 -37.30 6.62 -8.87
CA SER A 561 -38.31 6.09 -7.94
C SER A 561 -38.67 4.62 -8.23
N ALA A 562 -38.35 4.11 -9.42
CA ALA A 562 -38.55 2.72 -9.81
C ALA A 562 -37.41 1.79 -9.36
N ILE A 563 -36.23 2.33 -9.00
CA ILE A 563 -35.11 1.56 -8.45
C ILE A 563 -35.46 1.14 -7.03
N GLN A 564 -35.47 -0.16 -6.71
CA GLN A 564 -35.88 -0.65 -5.38
C GLN A 564 -34.70 -0.66 -4.40
N ASN A 565 -33.52 -1.05 -4.86
CA ASN A 565 -32.28 -1.05 -4.10
C ASN A 565 -31.86 0.38 -3.73
N ALA A 566 -31.82 0.66 -2.42
CA ALA A 566 -31.49 1.98 -1.90
C ALA A 566 -30.07 2.42 -2.25
N ALA A 567 -29.07 1.52 -2.15
CA ALA A 567 -27.69 1.85 -2.45
C ALA A 567 -27.49 2.21 -3.94
N MET A 568 -28.12 1.47 -4.85
CA MET A 568 -28.09 1.80 -6.28
C MET A 568 -28.82 3.12 -6.57
N ARG A 569 -29.95 3.36 -5.90
CA ARG A 569 -30.69 4.63 -6.02
C ARG A 569 -29.81 5.81 -5.57
N ASP A 570 -29.13 5.70 -4.44
CA ASP A 570 -28.26 6.75 -3.90
C ASP A 570 -27.07 7.03 -4.84
N ARG A 571 -26.42 5.98 -5.37
CA ARG A 571 -25.36 6.13 -6.39
C ARG A 571 -25.86 6.85 -7.64
N THR A 572 -27.07 6.54 -8.08
CA THR A 572 -27.69 7.19 -9.25
C THR A 572 -28.01 8.67 -8.95
N GLN A 573 -28.52 8.98 -7.75
CA GLN A 573 -28.76 10.36 -7.33
C GLN A 573 -27.46 11.17 -7.31
N ALA A 574 -26.37 10.58 -6.80
CA ALA A 574 -25.05 11.22 -6.80
C ALA A 574 -24.52 11.49 -8.21
N ALA A 575 -24.60 10.50 -9.11
CA ALA A 575 -24.22 10.69 -10.51
C ALA A 575 -25.03 11.80 -11.20
N ILE A 576 -26.32 11.93 -10.88
CA ILE A 576 -27.15 13.03 -11.37
C ILE A 576 -26.75 14.37 -10.72
N ALA A 577 -26.44 14.39 -9.42
CA ALA A 577 -25.99 15.59 -8.73
C ALA A 577 -24.68 16.14 -9.34
N ASP A 578 -23.71 15.26 -9.64
CA ASP A 578 -22.46 15.63 -10.30
C ASP A 578 -22.72 16.26 -11.68
N LEU A 579 -23.61 15.69 -12.49
CA LEU A 579 -24.00 16.26 -13.79
C LEU A 579 -24.65 17.64 -13.65
N LEU A 580 -25.41 17.87 -12.58
CA LEU A 580 -26.03 19.18 -12.30
C LEU A 580 -24.97 20.20 -11.87
N VAL A 581 -24.00 19.81 -11.05
CA VAL A 581 -22.83 20.63 -10.68
C VAL A 581 -22.06 21.05 -11.92
N GLU A 582 -21.77 20.13 -12.85
CA GLU A 582 -21.05 20.43 -14.10
C GLU A 582 -21.79 21.45 -14.99
N ARG A 583 -23.12 21.53 -14.86
CA ARG A 583 -23.97 22.50 -15.57
C ARG A 583 -24.16 23.81 -14.81
N GLY A 584 -23.64 23.91 -13.59
CA GLY A 584 -23.86 25.05 -12.70
C GLY A 584 -25.23 25.06 -12.00
N ASP A 585 -26.01 23.97 -12.05
CA ASP A 585 -27.27 23.85 -11.30
C ASP A 585 -27.03 23.29 -9.88
N LEU A 586 -26.43 24.14 -9.04
CA LEU A 586 -26.10 23.78 -7.66
C LEU A 586 -27.35 23.54 -6.81
N LYS A 587 -28.46 24.22 -7.13
CA LYS A 587 -29.73 24.05 -6.44
C LYS A 587 -30.30 22.65 -6.69
N GLY A 588 -30.35 22.23 -7.95
CA GLY A 588 -30.78 20.88 -8.31
C GLY A 588 -29.89 19.80 -7.67
N ALA A 589 -28.57 20.00 -7.64
CA ALA A 589 -27.65 19.09 -6.95
C ALA A 589 -27.93 18.99 -5.45
N THR A 590 -28.19 20.13 -4.79
CA THR A 590 -28.57 20.18 -3.36
C THR A 590 -29.89 19.48 -3.09
N GLU A 591 -30.86 19.61 -3.99
CA GLU A 591 -32.13 18.87 -3.90
C GLU A 591 -31.90 17.35 -3.98
N ARG A 592 -30.98 16.88 -4.86
CA ARG A 592 -30.59 15.46 -4.93
C ARG A 592 -29.90 14.98 -3.65
N LEU A 593 -28.98 15.77 -3.11
CA LEU A 593 -28.31 15.47 -1.83
C LEU A 593 -29.30 15.19 -0.71
N SER A 594 -30.40 15.95 -0.62
CA SER A 594 -31.43 15.76 0.42
C SER A 594 -32.16 14.41 0.37
N GLN A 595 -32.03 13.68 -0.75
CA GLN A 595 -32.70 12.39 -0.99
C GLN A 595 -31.75 11.19 -0.81
N ILE A 596 -30.45 11.43 -0.59
CA ILE A 596 -29.43 10.39 -0.39
C ILE A 596 -29.41 10.00 1.09
N VAL A 597 -29.47 8.70 1.37
CA VAL A 597 -29.47 8.16 2.74
C VAL A 597 -28.06 7.73 3.16
N ASP A 598 -27.28 7.18 2.24
CA ASP A 598 -25.90 6.79 2.50
C ASP A 598 -25.02 8.02 2.79
N ALA A 599 -24.45 8.06 3.99
CA ALA A 599 -23.67 9.20 4.46
C ALA A 599 -22.39 9.43 3.65
N SER A 600 -21.72 8.35 3.19
CA SER A 600 -20.50 8.47 2.38
C SER A 600 -20.82 9.06 1.01
N ILE A 601 -21.87 8.56 0.37
CA ILE A 601 -22.32 9.09 -0.94
C ILE A 601 -22.78 10.56 -0.78
N ALA A 602 -23.46 10.89 0.32
CA ALA A 602 -23.88 12.25 0.60
C ALA A 602 -22.67 13.20 0.77
N GLU A 603 -21.58 12.76 1.38
CA GLU A 603 -20.34 13.55 1.48
C GLU A 603 -19.66 13.77 0.14
N ASP A 604 -19.63 12.76 -0.74
CA ASP A 604 -19.10 12.92 -2.11
C ASP A 604 -19.89 13.99 -2.88
N VAL A 605 -21.22 13.99 -2.76
CA VAL A 605 -22.07 15.01 -3.38
C VAL A 605 -21.87 16.40 -2.75
N LYS A 606 -21.70 16.49 -1.42
CA LYS A 606 -21.33 17.77 -0.77
C LYS A 606 -20.02 18.31 -1.32
N ALA A 607 -19.02 17.44 -1.48
CA ALA A 607 -17.73 17.81 -2.06
C ALA A 607 -17.90 18.32 -3.50
N ALA A 608 -18.71 17.64 -4.33
CA ALA A 608 -19.01 18.08 -5.68
C ALA A 608 -19.72 19.44 -5.73
N ILE A 609 -20.69 19.70 -4.84
CA ILE A 609 -21.36 21.00 -4.73
C ILE A 609 -20.33 22.08 -4.35
N SER A 610 -19.47 21.84 -3.37
CA SER A 610 -18.40 22.77 -2.97
C SER A 610 -17.44 23.08 -4.12
N TYR A 611 -17.15 22.10 -4.98
CA TYR A 611 -16.40 22.32 -6.22
C TYR A 611 -17.15 23.23 -7.19
N GLY A 612 -18.45 23.01 -7.39
CA GLY A 612 -19.28 23.88 -8.23
C GLY A 612 -19.33 25.32 -7.73
N GLU A 613 -19.40 25.52 -6.41
CA GLU A 613 -19.30 26.83 -5.78
C GLU A 613 -17.92 27.46 -6.02
N PHE A 614 -16.84 26.69 -5.88
CA PHE A 614 -15.49 27.13 -6.20
C PHE A 614 -15.32 27.53 -7.67
N VAL A 615 -15.97 26.81 -8.60
CA VAL A 615 -15.95 27.18 -10.02
C VAL A 615 -16.61 28.53 -10.26
N ALA A 616 -17.58 28.92 -9.43
CA ALA A 616 -18.29 30.18 -9.53
C ALA A 616 -17.56 31.36 -8.86
N ASP A 617 -16.96 31.14 -7.68
CA ASP A 617 -16.30 32.20 -6.89
C ASP A 617 -14.78 32.32 -7.11
N ALA A 618 -14.11 31.21 -7.45
CA ALA A 618 -12.64 31.06 -7.52
C ALA A 618 -11.89 31.32 -6.20
N GLU A 619 -12.56 31.19 -5.05
CA GLU A 619 -12.01 31.48 -3.71
C GLU A 619 -11.49 30.21 -3.02
N LEU A 620 -10.16 30.03 -2.98
CA LEU A 620 -9.53 28.82 -2.42
C LEU A 620 -9.73 28.67 -0.90
N GLY A 621 -9.67 29.78 -0.13
CA GLY A 621 -9.89 29.73 1.32
C GLY A 621 -11.28 29.23 1.67
N SER A 622 -12.32 29.77 1.01
CA SER A 622 -13.69 29.31 1.18
C SER A 622 -13.89 27.87 0.71
N MET A 623 -13.23 27.45 -0.37
CA MET A 623 -13.26 26.06 -0.82
C MET A 623 -12.73 25.11 0.28
N ILE A 624 -11.58 25.44 0.88
CA ILE A 624 -10.99 24.63 1.97
C ILE A 624 -11.91 24.59 3.19
N GLU A 625 -12.46 25.73 3.61
CA GLU A 625 -13.38 25.83 4.74
C GLU A 625 -14.64 24.97 4.54
N ARG A 626 -15.21 24.95 3.32
CA ARG A 626 -16.40 24.16 2.99
C ARG A 626 -16.18 22.65 3.07
N VAL A 627 -14.95 22.17 2.83
CA VAL A 627 -14.66 20.72 2.75
C VAL A 627 -13.91 20.17 3.96
N GLN A 628 -13.41 21.02 4.87
CA GLN A 628 -12.54 20.60 5.98
C GLN A 628 -13.13 19.48 6.86
N ASP A 629 -14.44 19.52 7.10
CA ASP A 629 -15.15 18.57 7.98
C ASP A 629 -15.64 17.31 7.26
N LEU A 630 -15.47 17.22 5.93
CA LEU A 630 -15.81 16.01 5.18
C LEU A 630 -14.84 14.88 5.50
N HIS A 631 -15.24 13.62 5.27
CA HIS A 631 -14.31 12.51 5.32
C HIS A 631 -13.19 12.69 4.28
N TYR A 632 -11.98 12.24 4.62
CA TYR A 632 -10.78 12.52 3.83
C TYR A 632 -10.88 12.04 2.38
N ARG A 633 -11.61 10.95 2.11
CA ARG A 633 -11.77 10.42 0.74
C ARG A 633 -12.47 11.42 -0.18
N ALA A 634 -13.60 11.97 0.26
CA ALA A 634 -14.35 12.98 -0.48
C ALA A 634 -13.52 14.28 -0.61
N ARG A 635 -12.87 14.69 0.49
CA ARG A 635 -12.05 15.91 0.54
C ARG A 635 -10.84 15.85 -0.39
N VAL A 636 -10.05 14.77 -0.35
CA VAL A 636 -8.88 14.60 -1.21
C VAL A 636 -9.29 14.54 -2.68
N ALA A 637 -10.35 13.79 -3.01
CA ALA A 637 -10.84 13.69 -4.38
C ALA A 637 -11.26 15.05 -4.96
N VAL A 638 -11.97 15.87 -4.17
CA VAL A 638 -12.38 17.20 -4.64
C VAL A 638 -11.20 18.19 -4.71
N LEU A 639 -10.28 18.17 -3.73
CA LEU A 639 -9.07 19.01 -3.78
C LEU A 639 -8.18 18.65 -4.97
N ARG A 640 -8.08 17.35 -5.30
CA ARG A 640 -7.44 16.87 -6.53
C ARG A 640 -8.09 17.48 -7.77
N ARG A 641 -9.43 17.44 -7.87
CA ARG A 641 -10.18 18.05 -8.98
C ARG A 641 -9.95 19.57 -9.08
N VAL A 642 -9.82 20.26 -7.95
CA VAL A 642 -9.48 21.70 -7.90
C VAL A 642 -8.06 21.94 -8.42
N ALA A 643 -7.07 21.17 -7.95
CA ALA A 643 -5.68 21.27 -8.40
C ALA A 643 -5.55 21.04 -9.91
N GLU A 644 -6.19 20.00 -10.44
CA GLU A 644 -6.19 19.72 -11.87
C GLU A 644 -6.81 20.85 -12.70
N ARG A 645 -7.92 21.45 -12.21
CA ARG A 645 -8.56 22.58 -12.88
C ARG A 645 -7.65 23.81 -12.88
N LEU A 646 -7.08 24.17 -11.74
CA LEU A 646 -6.19 25.32 -11.63
C LEU A 646 -4.94 25.14 -12.49
N ALA A 647 -4.30 23.97 -12.43
CA ALA A 647 -3.15 23.63 -13.26
C ALA A 647 -3.50 23.70 -14.75
N SER A 648 -4.66 23.15 -15.17
CA SER A 648 -5.11 23.20 -16.58
C SER A 648 -5.42 24.62 -17.05
N ASN A 649 -5.94 25.50 -16.18
CA ASN A 649 -6.20 26.90 -16.52
C ASN A 649 -4.89 27.72 -16.68
N LEU A 650 -3.86 27.35 -15.93
CA LEU A 650 -2.54 27.96 -15.98
C LEU A 650 -1.69 27.43 -17.15
N ASP A 651 -1.80 26.14 -17.46
CA ASP A 651 -1.16 25.50 -18.60
C ASP A 651 -1.81 25.92 -19.93
N ARG A 652 -1.36 27.04 -20.48
CA ARG A 652 -1.87 27.57 -21.75
C ARG A 652 -1.42 26.76 -22.97
N THR A 653 -0.37 25.96 -22.86
CA THR A 653 0.19 25.21 -24.00
C THR A 653 -0.34 23.78 -24.09
N GLY A 654 -1.01 23.29 -23.04
CA GLY A 654 -1.45 21.92 -22.91
C GLY A 654 -0.31 20.94 -22.63
N TRP A 655 0.84 21.44 -22.16
CA TRP A 655 2.04 20.64 -21.90
C TRP A 655 1.81 19.54 -20.87
N LEU A 656 1.00 19.80 -19.84
CA LEU A 656 0.70 18.82 -18.79
C LEU A 656 0.01 17.56 -19.33
N ARG A 657 -0.80 17.71 -20.39
CA ARG A 657 -1.54 16.60 -21.01
C ARG A 657 -0.86 16.05 -22.26
N ASN A 658 0.06 16.82 -22.85
CA ASN A 658 0.77 16.42 -24.05
C ASN A 658 2.26 16.84 -23.93
N PRO A 659 3.15 15.89 -23.58
CA PRO A 659 4.58 16.17 -23.45
C PRO A 659 5.25 16.63 -24.77
N ARG A 660 4.58 16.46 -25.92
CA ARG A 660 5.05 16.97 -27.22
C ARG A 660 4.68 18.44 -27.46
N ALA A 661 3.76 19.00 -26.68
CA ALA A 661 3.51 20.44 -26.71
C ALA A 661 4.73 21.17 -26.14
N GLY A 662 5.02 22.37 -26.64
CA GLY A 662 6.07 23.20 -26.05
C GLY A 662 5.65 23.69 -24.66
N LEU A 663 6.61 23.86 -23.74
CA LEU A 663 6.36 24.46 -22.42
C LEU A 663 5.87 25.91 -22.49
N PHE A 664 6.25 26.64 -23.54
CA PHE A 664 5.89 28.05 -23.75
C PHE A 664 5.14 28.28 -25.04
N MET A 665 4.31 29.32 -25.02
CA MET A 665 3.80 29.90 -26.26
C MET A 665 4.97 30.43 -27.10
N PRO A 666 4.95 30.23 -28.43
CA PRO A 666 5.94 30.84 -29.31
C PRO A 666 5.94 32.35 -29.10
N VAL A 667 7.09 32.88 -28.68
CA VAL A 667 7.32 34.32 -28.54
C VAL A 667 7.64 34.85 -29.94
N PRO A 668 6.78 35.64 -30.61
CA PRO A 668 7.12 36.21 -31.93
C PRO A 668 8.40 37.03 -31.82
N ALA A 669 9.30 36.95 -32.80
CA ALA A 669 10.61 37.60 -32.73
C ALA A 669 10.49 39.09 -32.38
N ALA A 670 11.31 39.56 -31.43
CA ALA A 670 11.38 40.99 -31.10
C ALA A 670 11.66 41.79 -32.39
N THR A 671 10.87 42.83 -32.65
CA THR A 671 11.12 43.72 -33.78
C THR A 671 12.51 44.34 -33.65
N ALA A 672 13.31 44.36 -34.74
CA ALA A 672 14.65 44.95 -34.78
C ALA A 672 14.59 46.46 -34.48
N GLY A 673 14.57 46.81 -33.20
CA GLY A 673 14.62 48.18 -32.70
C GLY A 673 16.03 48.75 -32.80
N ARG A 674 16.12 50.08 -32.82
CA ARG A 674 17.41 50.79 -32.73
C ARG A 674 18.08 50.43 -31.40
N SER A 675 19.33 49.96 -31.45
CA SER A 675 20.08 49.60 -30.25
C SER A 675 20.14 50.79 -29.28
N SER A 676 19.81 50.52 -28.01
CA SER A 676 19.69 51.50 -26.93
C SER A 676 20.54 51.05 -25.75
N ASN A 677 21.86 51.07 -25.93
CA ASN A 677 22.81 50.69 -24.90
C ASN A 677 23.38 51.93 -24.20
N PHE A 678 23.34 51.96 -22.87
CA PHE A 678 23.85 53.09 -22.09
C PHE A 678 24.26 52.66 -20.67
N VAL A 679 25.04 53.51 -20.01
CA VAL A 679 25.43 53.34 -18.60
C VAL A 679 24.71 54.39 -17.76
N ALA A 680 24.12 53.98 -16.66
CA ALA A 680 23.41 54.86 -15.72
C ALA A 680 23.78 54.49 -14.28
N GLY A 681 24.67 55.29 -13.67
CA GLY A 681 25.27 54.97 -12.38
C GLY A 681 26.12 53.71 -12.45
N ASP A 682 25.89 52.77 -11.53
CA ASP A 682 26.56 51.47 -11.48
C ASP A 682 25.88 50.40 -12.37
N HIS A 683 25.00 50.81 -13.29
CA HIS A 683 24.25 49.90 -14.18
C HIS A 683 24.57 50.10 -15.65
N VAL A 684 24.66 49.00 -16.40
CA VAL A 684 24.72 48.93 -17.86
C VAL A 684 23.36 48.43 -18.35
N VAL A 685 22.70 49.22 -19.21
CA VAL A 685 21.44 48.86 -19.85
C VAL A 685 21.72 48.49 -21.29
N GLN A 686 21.18 47.38 -21.76
CA GLN A 686 21.34 46.90 -23.13
C GLN A 686 20.04 46.42 -23.75
N ALA A 687 19.81 46.87 -24.98
CA ALA A 687 18.64 46.54 -25.77
C ALA A 687 18.94 46.69 -27.28
N PRO A 688 18.52 45.75 -28.16
CA PRO A 688 17.95 44.45 -27.81
C PRO A 688 19.02 43.53 -27.19
N THR A 689 18.68 42.83 -26.11
CA THR A 689 19.46 41.67 -25.63
C THR A 689 19.00 40.42 -26.39
N PRO A 690 19.86 39.40 -26.62
CA PRO A 690 19.43 38.14 -27.25
C PRO A 690 18.20 37.56 -26.56
N GLN A 691 17.28 37.01 -27.36
CA GLN A 691 15.96 36.56 -26.90
C GLN A 691 16.04 35.51 -25.80
N SER A 692 15.06 35.56 -24.91
CA SER A 692 14.87 34.58 -23.85
C SER A 692 14.30 33.27 -24.41
N LEU A 693 14.68 32.15 -23.79
CA LEU A 693 14.76 30.81 -24.36
C LEU A 693 13.45 30.14 -24.80
N THR A 694 13.55 29.17 -25.73
CA THR A 694 12.56 28.09 -25.90
C THR A 694 13.06 26.81 -25.21
N LEU A 695 12.40 26.34 -24.14
CA LEU A 695 12.66 25.01 -23.58
C LEU A 695 12.06 23.95 -24.52
N GLY A 696 12.89 22.99 -24.95
CA GLY A 696 12.48 21.83 -25.73
C GLY A 696 13.10 20.54 -25.21
N GLY A 697 12.42 19.41 -25.37
CA GLY A 697 12.95 18.08 -25.03
C GLY A 697 12.66 17.57 -23.61
N PHE A 698 11.79 18.23 -22.84
CA PHE A 698 11.37 17.77 -21.50
C PHE A 698 10.02 17.04 -21.56
N SER A 699 9.97 15.85 -20.95
CA SER A 699 8.75 15.08 -20.73
C SER A 699 8.69 14.63 -19.28
N ILE A 700 7.54 14.81 -18.65
CA ILE A 700 7.22 14.17 -17.37
C ILE A 700 6.33 12.95 -17.61
N PRO A 701 6.30 11.96 -16.69
CA PRO A 701 5.24 10.97 -16.65
C PRO A 701 3.85 11.62 -16.57
N ASP A 702 2.82 10.95 -17.07
CA ASP A 702 1.44 11.43 -16.98
C ASP A 702 0.97 11.43 -15.51
N VAL A 703 1.06 12.60 -14.88
CA VAL A 703 0.67 12.82 -13.48
C VAL A 703 -0.83 12.71 -13.25
N PHE A 704 -1.66 12.71 -14.30
CA PHE A 704 -3.11 12.52 -14.19
C PHE A 704 -3.50 11.04 -14.15
N ALA A 705 -2.67 10.16 -14.71
CA ALA A 705 -2.89 8.71 -14.68
C ALA A 705 -2.54 8.09 -13.31
N VAL A 706 -1.68 8.73 -12.53
CA VAL A 706 -1.30 8.27 -11.19
C VAL A 706 -2.40 8.64 -10.20
N THR A 707 -3.22 7.64 -9.84
CA THR A 707 -4.36 7.78 -8.92
C THR A 707 -4.42 6.62 -7.94
N ALA A 708 -5.16 6.78 -6.85
CA ALA A 708 -5.41 5.69 -5.91
C ALA A 708 -6.10 4.48 -6.56
N ALA A 709 -6.98 4.70 -7.54
CA ALA A 709 -7.65 3.63 -8.28
C ALA A 709 -6.67 2.85 -9.17
N ALA A 710 -5.75 3.54 -9.84
CA ALA A 710 -4.71 2.90 -10.66
C ALA A 710 -3.77 2.04 -9.80
N GLN A 711 -3.34 2.55 -8.63
CA GLN A 711 -2.53 1.76 -7.70
C GLN A 711 -3.27 0.54 -7.16
N ARG A 712 -4.54 0.72 -6.76
CA ARG A 712 -5.40 -0.35 -6.24
C ARG A 712 -5.47 -1.59 -7.14
N ALA A 713 -5.55 -1.36 -8.46
CA ALA A 713 -5.63 -2.43 -9.45
C ALA A 713 -4.37 -3.33 -9.49
N THR A 714 -3.24 -2.83 -8.98
CA THR A 714 -1.91 -3.47 -9.02
C THR A 714 -1.43 -3.99 -7.66
N ILE A 715 -2.33 -4.12 -6.69
CA ILE A 715 -1.95 -4.60 -5.35
C ILE A 715 -1.75 -6.10 -5.40
N PRO A 716 -0.57 -6.62 -4.98
CA PRO A 716 -0.33 -8.05 -4.98
C PRO A 716 -1.15 -8.74 -3.88
N GLY A 717 -1.52 -9.99 -4.12
CA GLY A 717 -2.20 -10.82 -3.11
C GLY A 717 -1.28 -11.13 -1.93
N PRO A 718 -1.81 -11.33 -0.70
CA PRO A 718 -1.04 -11.79 0.46
C PRO A 718 -0.65 -13.28 0.32
N VAL A 719 0.28 -13.55 -0.60
CA VAL A 719 0.76 -14.90 -0.97
C VAL A 719 2.24 -15.07 -0.60
N GLY A 720 2.59 -16.28 -0.13
CA GLY A 720 3.96 -16.64 0.22
C GLY A 720 4.57 -15.84 1.38
N GLY A 721 3.76 -15.03 2.07
CA GLY A 721 4.16 -14.18 3.18
C GLY A 721 4.69 -14.98 4.37
N VAL A 722 5.79 -14.53 4.97
CA VAL A 722 6.28 -15.01 6.26
C VAL A 722 6.60 -13.83 7.14
N GLY A 723 6.08 -13.86 8.36
CA GLY A 723 6.47 -12.96 9.42
C GLY A 723 6.69 -13.69 10.74
N ALA A 724 7.40 -13.03 11.64
CA ALA A 724 7.84 -13.61 12.91
C ALA A 724 7.97 -12.52 13.98
N LEU A 725 8.25 -12.95 15.23
CA LEU A 725 8.71 -12.04 16.28
C LEU A 725 10.24 -12.00 16.27
N GLY A 726 10.79 -10.80 16.02
CA GLY A 726 12.22 -10.54 16.16
C GLY A 726 12.50 -9.81 17.47
N ILE A 727 13.74 -9.84 17.94
CA ILE A 727 14.20 -9.07 19.11
C ILE A 727 14.78 -7.74 18.63
N VAL A 728 14.29 -6.63 19.18
CA VAL A 728 14.62 -5.26 18.75
C VAL A 728 16.13 -5.00 18.77
N GLY A 729 16.82 -5.41 19.84
CA GLY A 729 18.26 -5.22 20.00
C GLY A 729 19.13 -5.96 18.98
N PHE A 730 18.59 -6.97 18.28
CA PHE A 730 19.28 -7.68 17.20
C PHE A 730 18.85 -7.21 15.81
N SER A 731 17.93 -6.23 15.71
CA SER A 731 17.55 -5.68 14.42
C SER A 731 18.57 -4.64 13.95
N PRO A 732 19.19 -4.83 12.78
CA PRO A 732 20.11 -3.86 12.23
C PRO A 732 19.39 -2.57 11.80
N PHE A 733 18.10 -2.65 11.45
CA PHE A 733 17.26 -1.49 11.07
C PHE A 733 16.64 -0.78 12.28
N GLY A 734 16.56 -1.47 13.43
CA GLY A 734 16.04 -0.90 14.67
C GLY A 734 17.00 0.13 15.27
N LEU A 735 18.28 -0.21 15.40
CA LEU A 735 19.27 0.60 16.14
C LEU A 735 19.40 2.05 15.63
N GLU A 736 19.31 2.27 14.32
CA GLU A 736 19.37 3.63 13.73
C GLU A 736 18.05 4.41 13.89
N ALA A 737 16.91 3.72 13.99
CA ALA A 737 15.60 4.33 14.25
C ALA A 737 15.43 4.78 15.72
N PHE A 738 16.26 4.29 16.64
CA PHE A 738 16.17 4.56 18.09
C PHE A 738 17.15 5.62 18.61
N LYS A 739 17.72 6.46 17.74
CA LYS A 739 18.59 7.59 18.18
C LYS A 739 17.85 8.50 19.18
N LEU A 740 18.63 9.14 20.06
CA LEU A 740 18.14 9.97 21.15
C LEU A 740 17.11 10.99 20.66
N THR A 741 15.97 11.06 21.37
CA THR A 741 15.04 12.19 21.23
C THR A 741 15.75 13.51 21.55
N SER A 742 15.20 14.64 21.10
CA SER A 742 15.66 15.99 21.50
C SER A 742 15.63 16.23 23.01
N ARG A 743 14.91 15.40 23.79
CA ARG A 743 14.92 15.40 25.26
C ARG A 743 15.84 14.35 25.91
N GLY A 744 16.61 13.60 25.11
CA GLY A 744 17.62 12.67 25.61
C GLY A 744 17.12 11.26 25.96
N THR A 745 15.86 10.94 25.70
CA THR A 745 15.28 9.59 25.89
C THR A 745 15.40 8.78 24.59
N PRO A 746 15.92 7.55 24.58
CA PRO A 746 15.87 6.66 23.42
C PRO A 746 14.43 6.18 23.14
N ALA A 747 13.98 6.14 21.88
CA ALA A 747 12.65 5.62 21.54
C ALA A 747 12.44 4.14 21.93
N ILE A 748 13.54 3.38 22.08
CA ILE A 748 13.51 1.98 22.56
C ILE A 748 13.06 1.86 24.02
N GLU A 749 13.23 2.92 24.82
CA GLU A 749 12.83 2.93 26.22
C GLU A 749 11.31 2.75 26.37
N ASN A 750 10.51 3.43 25.53
CA ASN A 750 9.05 3.28 25.52
C ASN A 750 8.64 1.83 25.17
N VAL A 751 9.31 1.22 24.19
CA VAL A 751 9.06 -0.17 23.79
C VAL A 751 9.39 -1.12 24.95
N GLN A 752 10.55 -0.93 25.59
CA GLN A 752 11.01 -1.78 26.69
C GLN A 752 10.08 -1.67 27.91
N LEU A 753 9.68 -0.45 28.29
CA LEU A 753 8.75 -0.19 29.38
C LEU A 753 7.36 -0.77 29.11
N SER A 754 6.83 -0.61 27.89
CA SER A 754 5.51 -1.11 27.53
C SER A 754 5.43 -2.62 27.48
N GLN A 755 6.45 -3.28 26.90
CA GLN A 755 6.42 -4.74 26.77
C GLN A 755 6.77 -5.46 28.07
N LYS A 756 7.47 -4.80 29.02
CA LYS A 756 7.93 -5.39 30.29
C LYS A 756 8.77 -6.65 30.08
N LEU A 757 9.53 -6.69 28.99
CA LEU A 757 10.42 -7.79 28.63
C LEU A 757 11.88 -7.34 28.73
N ALA A 758 12.75 -8.26 29.19
CA ALA A 758 14.20 -8.02 29.17
C ALA A 758 14.72 -7.80 27.73
N TRP A 759 14.13 -8.50 26.77
CA TRP A 759 14.40 -8.38 25.34
C TRP A 759 13.12 -7.97 24.62
N PRO A 760 12.93 -6.68 24.30
CA PRO A 760 11.73 -6.22 23.58
C PRO A 760 11.70 -6.79 22.16
N HIS A 761 10.50 -7.04 21.67
CA HIS A 761 10.21 -7.64 20.37
C HIS A 761 9.69 -6.63 19.34
N TYR A 762 9.84 -6.97 18.07
CA TYR A 762 9.19 -6.31 16.94
C TYR A 762 8.54 -7.36 16.03
N LEU A 763 7.58 -6.92 15.23
CA LEU A 763 6.93 -7.71 14.19
C LEU A 763 7.83 -7.67 12.94
N ALA A 764 8.45 -8.80 12.60
CA ALA A 764 9.32 -8.95 11.44
C ALA A 764 8.50 -9.41 10.23
N ILE A 765 8.59 -8.71 9.11
CA ILE A 765 8.06 -9.14 7.81
C ILE A 765 9.25 -9.59 6.97
N GLU A 766 9.39 -10.90 6.76
CA GLU A 766 10.64 -11.51 6.31
C GLU A 766 10.70 -11.78 4.82
N LYS A 767 9.57 -12.18 4.22
CA LYS A 767 9.45 -12.43 2.77
C LYS A 767 8.00 -12.45 2.32
N GLY A 768 7.78 -12.37 1.01
CA GLY A 768 6.45 -12.43 0.39
C GLY A 768 5.59 -11.22 0.76
N VAL A 769 4.28 -11.34 0.56
CA VAL A 769 3.30 -10.32 0.94
C VAL A 769 2.57 -10.77 2.20
N VAL A 770 2.65 -9.97 3.25
CA VAL A 770 2.04 -10.25 4.56
C VAL A 770 1.08 -9.13 4.93
N THR A 771 -0.06 -9.48 5.53
CA THR A 771 -0.94 -8.51 6.23
C THR A 771 -0.83 -8.71 7.74
N LEU A 772 -1.21 -7.69 8.53
CA LEU A 772 -1.13 -7.80 9.99
C LEU A 772 -2.19 -8.77 10.56
N GLY A 773 -3.35 -8.89 9.93
CA GLY A 773 -4.36 -9.88 10.30
C GLY A 773 -3.91 -11.31 10.02
N GLN A 774 -3.19 -11.55 8.92
CA GLN A 774 -2.52 -12.83 8.65
C GLN A 774 -1.49 -13.13 9.75
N LEU A 775 -0.60 -12.18 10.03
CA LEU A 775 0.47 -12.34 11.02
C LEU A 775 -0.08 -12.64 12.43
N MET A 776 -1.17 -11.96 12.82
CA MET A 776 -1.85 -12.17 14.10
C MET A 776 -2.39 -13.60 14.28
N ARG A 777 -2.79 -14.28 13.20
CA ARG A 777 -3.25 -15.68 13.26
C ARG A 777 -2.11 -16.68 13.16
N GLU A 778 -1.14 -16.42 12.30
CA GLU A 778 -0.03 -17.36 12.03
C GLU A 778 1.01 -17.38 13.15
N VAL A 779 1.09 -16.33 13.98
CA VAL A 779 2.03 -16.24 15.12
C VAL A 779 1.25 -16.01 16.43
N PRO A 780 0.77 -17.06 17.11
CA PRO A 780 -0.09 -16.96 18.30
C PRO A 780 0.47 -16.07 19.41
N ARG A 781 1.80 -16.08 19.58
CA ARG A 781 2.50 -15.25 20.56
C ARG A 781 2.22 -13.76 20.43
N ILE A 782 1.90 -13.27 19.23
CA ILE A 782 1.50 -11.88 18.99
C ILE A 782 0.20 -11.53 19.72
N ARG A 783 -0.78 -12.45 19.73
CA ARG A 783 -2.06 -12.27 20.42
C ARG A 783 -1.89 -12.38 21.93
N GLU A 784 -1.10 -13.34 22.40
CA GLU A 784 -0.80 -13.51 23.83
C GLU A 784 -0.15 -12.28 24.45
N LEU A 785 0.77 -11.65 23.72
CA LEU A 785 1.44 -10.41 24.13
C LEU A 785 0.62 -9.14 23.80
N GLU A 786 -0.58 -9.30 23.24
CA GLU A 786 -1.45 -8.22 22.76
C GLU A 786 -0.76 -7.21 21.85
N PHE A 787 0.23 -7.64 21.06
CA PHE A 787 0.95 -6.74 20.13
C PHE A 787 0.07 -6.25 18.99
N LEU A 788 -0.94 -7.04 18.63
CA LEU A 788 -1.98 -6.70 17.66
C LEU A 788 -3.34 -6.94 18.33
N LYS A 789 -4.14 -5.87 18.46
CA LYS A 789 -5.46 -5.91 19.11
C LYS A 789 -6.55 -5.43 18.15
N VAL A 790 -7.53 -6.28 17.86
CA VAL A 790 -8.65 -5.95 16.97
C VAL A 790 -9.87 -5.54 17.77
N GLU A 791 -10.48 -4.42 17.40
CA GLU A 791 -11.76 -3.92 17.92
C GLU A 791 -12.64 -3.48 16.75
N GLY A 792 -13.65 -4.28 16.40
CA GLY A 792 -14.46 -4.06 15.20
C GLY A 792 -13.59 -4.12 13.93
N ASP A 793 -13.53 -3.01 13.19
CA ASP A 793 -12.71 -2.85 11.96
C ASP A 793 -11.41 -2.07 12.20
N THR A 794 -11.06 -1.85 13.47
CA THR A 794 -9.84 -1.16 13.87
C THR A 794 -8.82 -2.16 14.40
N LEU A 795 -7.56 -2.03 13.96
CA LEU A 795 -6.42 -2.77 14.50
C LEU A 795 -5.47 -1.83 15.24
N THR A 796 -5.26 -2.06 16.53
CA THR A 796 -4.24 -1.37 17.34
C THR A 796 -2.94 -2.17 17.33
N VAL A 797 -1.85 -1.51 16.96
CA VAL A 797 -0.49 -2.04 16.89
C VAL A 797 0.31 -1.52 18.09
N ARG A 798 0.76 -2.43 18.95
CA ARG A 798 1.51 -2.17 20.19
C ARG A 798 2.97 -2.61 20.14
N ALA A 799 3.49 -2.86 18.96
CA ALA A 799 4.90 -3.21 18.75
C ALA A 799 5.46 -2.47 17.53
N PRO A 800 6.80 -2.29 17.45
CA PRO A 800 7.44 -1.90 16.20
C PRO A 800 7.21 -2.93 15.10
N ILE A 801 7.13 -2.48 13.85
CA ILE A 801 7.10 -3.33 12.66
C ILE A 801 8.34 -3.06 11.83
N ILE A 802 9.03 -4.12 11.40
CA ILE A 802 10.21 -4.02 10.54
C ILE A 802 10.01 -4.90 9.30
N ILE A 803 10.04 -4.26 8.13
CA ILE A 803 9.88 -4.92 6.84
C ILE A 803 11.27 -5.14 6.25
N LEU A 804 11.67 -6.40 6.13
CA LEU A 804 13.00 -6.77 5.63
C LEU A 804 13.11 -6.62 4.11
N PRO A 805 14.34 -6.52 3.55
CA PRO A 805 14.54 -6.43 2.10
C PRO A 805 13.85 -7.56 1.34
N GLY A 806 13.13 -7.21 0.26
CA GLY A 806 12.38 -8.15 -0.57
C GLY A 806 11.04 -8.61 0.01
N ALA A 807 10.68 -8.20 1.22
CA ALA A 807 9.38 -8.47 1.82
C ALA A 807 8.41 -7.29 1.60
N THR A 808 7.11 -7.58 1.59
CA THR A 808 6.04 -6.59 1.47
C THR A 808 5.08 -6.69 2.64
N LEU A 809 4.84 -5.55 3.31
CA LEU A 809 3.69 -5.40 4.22
C LEU A 809 2.55 -4.73 3.47
N LEU A 810 1.39 -5.38 3.43
CA LEU A 810 0.15 -4.81 2.92
C LEU A 810 -0.75 -4.41 4.09
N MET A 811 -1.05 -3.11 4.18
CA MET A 811 -2.05 -2.54 5.07
C MET A 811 -3.18 -1.97 4.21
N SER A 812 -4.40 -2.48 4.37
CA SER A 812 -5.47 -2.20 3.41
C SER A 812 -6.82 -2.03 4.08
N GLY A 813 -7.63 -1.14 3.51
CA GLY A 813 -9.05 -0.99 3.83
C GLY A 813 -9.85 -2.28 3.62
N GLN A 814 -9.36 -3.20 2.78
CA GLN A 814 -9.95 -4.53 2.58
C GLN A 814 -9.65 -5.50 3.74
N GLU A 815 -8.77 -5.12 4.67
CA GLU A 815 -8.52 -5.85 5.89
C GLU A 815 -9.04 -5.08 7.11
N PHE A 816 -8.57 -3.86 7.34
CA PHE A 816 -9.01 -3.01 8.45
C PHE A 816 -9.29 -1.60 7.94
N ARG A 817 -10.34 -0.96 8.44
CA ARG A 817 -10.67 0.43 8.13
C ARG A 817 -9.62 1.39 8.70
N GLU A 818 -9.09 1.06 9.88
CA GLU A 818 -8.18 1.91 10.64
C GLU A 818 -7.11 1.09 11.34
N TYR A 819 -5.86 1.51 11.20
CA TYR A 819 -4.71 1.01 11.93
C TYR A 819 -4.23 2.08 12.92
N ARG A 820 -4.27 1.77 14.22
CA ARG A 820 -3.79 2.64 15.30
C ARG A 820 -2.39 2.22 15.72
N LEU A 821 -1.40 3.08 15.52
CA LEU A 821 -0.06 2.86 16.06
C LEU A 821 -0.01 3.41 17.48
N SER A 822 0.30 2.58 18.48
CA SER A 822 0.33 3.02 19.87
C SER A 822 1.56 3.87 20.17
N ALA A 823 1.33 5.12 20.62
CA ALA A 823 2.36 6.02 21.08
C ALA A 823 3.02 5.53 22.38
N ILE A 824 2.22 4.99 23.31
CA ILE A 824 2.72 4.51 24.60
C ILE A 824 3.55 3.24 24.45
N SER A 825 3.13 2.35 23.55
CA SER A 825 3.89 1.12 23.29
C SER A 825 5.10 1.30 22.39
N GLY A 826 5.38 2.53 21.95
CA GLY A 826 6.52 2.82 21.08
C GLY A 826 6.38 2.18 19.70
N SER A 827 5.17 2.08 19.15
CA SER A 827 4.95 1.51 17.81
C SER A 827 5.45 2.47 16.72
N PHE A 828 6.10 1.92 15.71
CA PHE A 828 6.54 2.60 14.48
C PHE A 828 6.76 1.56 13.39
N ILE A 829 6.93 2.01 12.15
CA ILE A 829 7.21 1.14 11.00
C ILE A 829 8.58 1.49 10.41
N ALA A 830 9.49 0.53 10.37
CA ALA A 830 10.75 0.63 9.65
C ALA A 830 10.71 -0.22 8.37
N VAL A 831 11.01 0.39 7.23
CA VAL A 831 10.85 -0.24 5.91
C VAL A 831 12.22 -0.39 5.24
N ALA A 832 12.64 -1.63 5.00
CA ALA A 832 13.78 -1.96 4.14
C ALA A 832 13.36 -2.74 2.89
N GLY A 833 12.14 -3.29 2.86
CA GLY A 833 11.47 -3.84 1.69
C GLY A 833 10.41 -2.88 1.15
N THR A 834 9.18 -3.37 0.95
CA THR A 834 8.07 -2.60 0.40
C THR A 834 6.97 -2.41 1.45
N LEU A 835 6.49 -1.19 1.63
CA LEU A 835 5.28 -0.90 2.41
C LEU A 835 4.17 -0.48 1.43
N ARG A 836 3.07 -1.24 1.42
CA ARG A 836 1.86 -0.90 0.67
C ARG A 836 0.74 -0.51 1.62
N VAL A 837 0.21 0.71 1.48
CA VAL A 837 -0.93 1.21 2.25
C VAL A 837 -2.02 1.66 1.28
N GLN A 838 -3.21 1.05 1.35
CA GLN A 838 -4.28 1.33 0.40
C GLN A 838 -5.65 1.47 1.07
N ASP A 839 -6.35 2.57 0.79
CA ASP A 839 -7.74 2.83 1.20
C ASP A 839 -8.00 2.66 2.71
N THR A 840 -7.03 3.00 3.56
CA THR A 840 -7.14 2.83 5.03
C THR A 840 -6.67 4.07 5.78
N GLU A 841 -6.98 4.13 7.08
CA GLU A 841 -6.40 5.12 7.99
C GLU A 841 -5.23 4.52 8.76
N LEU A 842 -4.15 5.28 8.94
CA LEU A 842 -2.99 4.97 9.79
C LEU A 842 -2.75 6.15 10.74
N ILE A 843 -3.07 5.94 12.02
CA ILE A 843 -3.17 7.03 12.99
C ILE A 843 -2.23 6.75 14.16
N GLY A 844 -1.42 7.74 14.54
CA GLY A 844 -0.73 7.73 15.82
C GLY A 844 -1.73 7.89 16.97
N PHE A 845 -1.76 6.97 17.92
CA PHE A 845 -2.82 6.87 18.92
C PHE A 845 -2.26 6.78 20.34
N ASP A 846 -2.83 7.57 21.25
CA ASP A 846 -2.52 7.52 22.67
C ASP A 846 -3.57 6.67 23.39
N GLU A 847 -3.18 5.44 23.77
CA GLU A 847 -4.06 4.50 24.44
C GLU A 847 -4.41 4.91 25.89
N ALA A 848 -3.60 5.74 26.56
CA ALA A 848 -3.90 6.15 27.93
C ALA A 848 -5.04 7.16 27.97
N THR A 849 -5.09 8.06 26.98
CA THR A 849 -6.17 9.04 26.84
C THR A 849 -7.30 8.55 25.93
N ASN A 850 -7.07 7.44 25.21
CA ASN A 850 -7.96 6.91 24.17
C ASN A 850 -8.29 7.95 23.09
N GLN A 851 -7.26 8.67 22.62
CA GLN A 851 -7.37 9.75 21.63
C GLN A 851 -6.24 9.65 20.59
N PRO A 852 -6.42 10.23 19.39
CA PRO A 852 -5.30 10.45 18.46
C PRO A 852 -4.17 11.24 19.13
N ALA A 853 -2.91 10.89 18.85
CA ALA A 853 -1.70 11.48 19.42
C ALA A 853 -1.39 12.87 18.81
N TYR A 854 -2.35 13.77 18.91
CA TYR A 854 -2.27 15.11 18.32
C TYR A 854 -1.14 15.94 18.93
N ALA A 855 -0.37 16.63 18.08
CA ALA A 855 0.69 17.53 18.52
C ALA A 855 0.45 19.00 18.16
N THR A 856 1.17 19.83 18.90
CA THR A 856 1.30 21.28 18.70
C THR A 856 2.78 21.63 18.66
N GLU A 857 3.12 22.88 18.37
CA GLU A 857 4.49 23.38 18.50
C GLU A 857 5.11 23.17 19.90
N LYS A 858 4.29 23.03 20.95
CA LYS A 858 4.76 22.78 22.32
C LYS A 858 5.08 21.31 22.60
N THR A 859 4.32 20.40 21.99
CA THR A 859 4.40 18.96 22.21
C THR A 859 5.10 18.21 21.07
N LYS A 860 5.62 18.93 20.07
CA LYS A 860 6.31 18.37 18.90
C LYS A 860 7.53 17.49 19.20
N ALA A 861 8.07 17.55 20.41
CA ALA A 861 9.19 16.73 20.86
C ALA A 861 8.75 15.45 21.60
N ASP A 862 7.48 15.31 21.93
CA ASP A 862 6.94 14.12 22.56
C ASP A 862 6.90 12.98 21.54
N PHE A 863 7.22 11.76 21.97
CA PHE A 863 7.24 10.61 21.07
C PHE A 863 5.87 10.43 20.41
N ARG A 864 5.89 10.27 19.09
CA ARG A 864 4.73 9.84 18.30
C ARG A 864 5.17 8.76 17.33
N PRO A 865 4.30 7.79 17.03
CA PRO A 865 4.56 6.80 15.99
C PRO A 865 4.96 7.44 14.67
N PHE A 866 5.78 6.75 13.89
CA PHE A 866 6.30 7.27 12.63
C PHE A 866 6.59 6.13 11.65
N ILE A 867 6.83 6.50 10.40
CA ILE A 867 7.32 5.61 9.35
C ILE A 867 8.69 6.10 8.90
N THR A 868 9.67 5.20 8.93
CA THR A 868 10.99 5.43 8.34
C THR A 868 11.29 4.37 7.30
N ALA A 869 11.63 4.78 6.09
CA ALA A 869 11.94 3.91 4.98
C ALA A 869 13.41 4.10 4.59
N TRP A 870 14.18 3.02 4.68
CA TRP A 870 15.63 3.01 4.48
C TRP A 870 15.99 2.82 3.00
N GLY A 871 17.26 2.98 2.65
CA GLY A 871 17.68 2.83 1.27
C GLY A 871 17.36 1.44 0.69
N GLY A 872 16.91 1.41 -0.57
CA GLY A 872 16.39 0.21 -1.23
C GLY A 872 14.92 -0.09 -0.92
N SER A 873 14.28 0.68 -0.05
CA SER A 873 12.84 0.56 0.21
C SER A 873 11.99 1.18 -0.89
N ASP A 874 10.76 0.68 -0.96
CA ASP A 874 9.71 1.17 -1.86
C ASP A 874 8.42 1.45 -1.07
N LEU A 875 7.94 2.69 -1.13
CA LEU A 875 6.68 3.10 -0.50
C LEU A 875 5.58 3.27 -1.55
N GLN A 876 4.52 2.48 -1.44
CA GLN A 876 3.34 2.56 -2.30
C GLN A 876 2.12 2.88 -1.42
N ILE A 877 1.72 4.15 -1.38
CA ILE A 877 0.69 4.64 -0.46
C ILE A 877 -0.38 5.35 -1.26
N ALA A 878 -1.62 4.86 -1.20
CA ALA A 878 -2.71 5.44 -1.97
C ALA A 878 -4.07 5.45 -1.27
N GLY A 879 -4.86 6.49 -1.56
CA GLY A 879 -6.26 6.59 -1.12
C GLY A 879 -6.44 6.56 0.39
N SER A 880 -5.40 6.89 1.15
CA SER A 880 -5.30 6.62 2.60
C SER A 880 -5.14 7.90 3.41
N ARG A 881 -5.42 7.81 4.72
CA ARG A 881 -5.16 8.91 5.67
C ARG A 881 -4.03 8.52 6.61
N LEU A 882 -2.98 9.34 6.67
CA LEU A 882 -1.89 9.22 7.62
C LEU A 882 -1.93 10.41 8.55
N ALA A 883 -2.09 10.17 9.86
CA ALA A 883 -2.41 11.25 10.79
C ALA A 883 -1.71 11.11 12.15
N MET A 884 -1.36 12.25 12.75
CA MET A 884 -0.76 12.34 14.09
C MET A 884 0.57 11.58 14.24
N LEU A 885 1.42 11.60 13.21
CA LEU A 885 2.69 10.88 13.18
C LEU A 885 3.91 11.82 13.31
N GLY A 886 4.99 11.28 13.86
CA GLY A 886 6.33 11.88 13.88
C GLY A 886 6.58 12.98 14.90
N TYR A 887 7.84 13.22 15.25
CA TYR A 887 8.23 14.17 16.30
C TYR A 887 9.64 14.73 16.06
N ASP A 888 10.12 15.64 16.92
CA ASP A 888 11.45 16.26 16.85
C ASP A 888 12.58 15.26 17.19
N SER A 889 12.82 14.33 16.26
CA SER A 889 13.96 13.41 16.25
C SER A 889 14.38 13.06 14.82
N GLY A 890 15.68 12.82 14.64
CA GLY A 890 16.22 12.44 13.34
C GLY A 890 15.59 11.14 12.82
N LYS A 891 15.18 11.16 11.54
CA LYS A 891 14.52 10.04 10.83
C LYS A 891 13.13 9.65 11.38
N ALA A 892 12.54 10.42 12.28
CA ALA A 892 11.23 10.16 12.89
C ALA A 892 10.23 11.32 12.66
N TYR A 893 10.36 12.06 11.56
CA TYR A 893 9.58 13.29 11.33
C TYR A 893 8.12 13.06 10.92
N GLY A 894 7.70 11.82 10.70
CA GLY A 894 6.35 11.50 10.21
C GLY A 894 6.46 10.38 9.19
N LEU A 895 6.37 10.74 7.90
CA LEU A 895 6.75 9.87 6.79
C LEU A 895 8.14 10.27 6.28
N THR A 896 9.14 9.41 6.51
CA THR A 896 10.55 9.68 6.17
C THR A 896 11.10 8.63 5.23
N GLN A 897 11.68 9.05 4.10
CA GLN A 897 12.48 8.18 3.21
C GLN A 897 13.94 8.60 3.24
N SER A 898 14.84 7.73 3.68
CA SER A 898 16.26 8.06 3.84
C SER A 898 17.17 6.98 3.26
N SER A 899 18.16 7.38 2.45
CA SER A 899 19.34 6.54 2.26
C SER A 899 20.05 6.30 3.61
N GLY A 900 20.74 5.17 3.73
CA GLY A 900 21.58 4.84 4.88
C GLY A 900 20.84 4.45 6.16
N ALA A 901 20.80 3.14 6.44
CA ALA A 901 21.05 2.66 7.80
C ALA A 901 22.53 2.23 7.84
N ALA A 902 23.26 2.43 8.95
CA ALA A 902 24.70 2.08 9.06
C ALA A 902 25.02 0.61 8.68
N VAL A 903 23.98 -0.22 8.62
CA VAL A 903 23.94 -1.66 8.34
C VAL A 903 23.62 -2.01 6.88
N GLN A 904 23.39 -1.03 6.01
CA GLN A 904 22.98 -1.27 4.61
C GLN A 904 24.05 -2.07 3.84
N SER A 905 25.32 -1.95 4.23
CA SER A 905 26.45 -2.73 3.72
C SER A 905 26.42 -4.22 4.12
N LEU A 906 25.61 -4.62 5.10
CA LEU A 906 25.45 -6.02 5.53
C LEU A 906 24.47 -6.80 4.63
N TYR A 907 23.74 -6.11 3.76
CA TYR A 907 22.75 -6.69 2.86
C TYR A 907 23.12 -6.39 1.40
N THR A 908 22.90 -7.33 0.48
CA THR A 908 23.11 -7.12 -0.96
C THR A 908 21.96 -6.30 -1.56
N ILE A 909 21.84 -5.04 -1.14
CA ILE A 909 20.79 -4.13 -1.60
C ILE A 909 21.30 -3.42 -2.86
N GLY A 910 20.57 -3.53 -3.97
CA GLY A 910 21.01 -3.00 -5.27
C GLY A 910 21.10 -1.47 -5.32
N SER A 911 20.08 -0.77 -4.78
CA SER A 911 20.04 0.69 -4.71
C SER A 911 20.19 1.19 -3.28
N HIS A 912 21.03 2.21 -3.08
CA HIS A 912 21.18 2.86 -1.78
C HIS A 912 20.09 3.90 -1.51
N SER A 913 19.29 4.26 -2.51
CA SER A 913 18.25 5.27 -2.41
C SER A 913 16.87 4.64 -2.26
N PRO A 914 16.01 5.18 -1.38
CA PRO A 914 14.60 4.82 -1.33
C PRO A 914 13.82 5.46 -2.49
N THR A 915 12.69 4.85 -2.86
CA THR A 915 11.77 5.34 -3.92
C THR A 915 10.30 5.08 -3.55
N GLY A 916 9.35 5.49 -4.38
CA GLY A 916 7.94 5.20 -4.14
C GLY A 916 6.94 6.07 -4.90
N VAL A 917 5.65 5.67 -4.84
CA VAL A 917 4.51 6.43 -5.36
C VAL A 917 3.48 6.64 -4.25
N ILE A 918 3.25 7.89 -3.90
CA ILE A 918 2.36 8.34 -2.83
C ILE A 918 1.27 9.19 -3.49
N ALA A 919 0.06 8.63 -3.63
CA ALA A 919 -1.00 9.21 -4.44
C ALA A 919 -2.37 9.35 -3.74
N ASP A 920 -3.01 10.52 -3.87
CA ASP A 920 -4.37 10.78 -3.37
C ASP A 920 -4.56 10.41 -1.88
N ASN A 921 -3.60 10.79 -1.03
CA ASN A 921 -3.67 10.58 0.42
C ASN A 921 -3.96 11.88 1.17
N SER A 922 -4.39 11.76 2.43
CA SER A 922 -4.45 12.86 3.39
C SER A 922 -3.38 12.71 4.47
N PHE A 923 -2.51 13.70 4.62
CA PHE A 923 -1.49 13.81 5.65
C PHE A 923 -1.85 14.91 6.65
N GLU A 924 -2.16 14.52 7.88
CA GLU A 924 -2.71 15.43 8.88
C GLU A 924 -1.91 15.46 10.19
N ASN A 925 -1.53 16.66 10.64
CA ASN A 925 -0.86 16.86 11.93
C ASN A 925 0.47 16.09 12.08
N LEU A 926 1.13 15.79 10.96
CA LEU A 926 2.46 15.22 10.98
C LEU A 926 3.49 16.26 11.41
N ARG A 927 4.62 15.80 11.97
CA ARG A 927 5.70 16.73 12.32
C ARG A 927 6.28 17.39 11.05
N TYR A 928 6.60 16.59 10.04
CA TYR A 928 6.70 16.97 8.63
C TYR A 928 5.77 16.03 7.85
N GLY A 929 4.94 16.57 6.97
CA GLY A 929 4.02 15.73 6.18
C GLY A 929 4.77 14.70 5.33
N TYR A 930 5.86 15.11 4.69
CA TYR A 930 6.81 14.24 4.01
C TYR A 930 8.24 14.75 4.18
N TYR A 931 9.20 13.86 4.38
CA TYR A 931 10.62 14.17 4.39
C TYR A 931 11.43 13.13 3.60
N SER A 932 12.46 13.59 2.88
CA SER A 932 13.41 12.68 2.23
C SER A 932 14.87 13.06 2.44
N TYR A 933 15.75 12.07 2.29
CA TYR A 933 17.20 12.20 2.27
C TYR A 933 17.74 11.24 1.19
N GLU A 934 18.38 11.77 0.15
CA GLU A 934 18.93 11.02 -0.99
C GLU A 934 17.93 10.03 -1.64
N ALA A 935 16.65 10.43 -1.67
CA ALA A 935 15.60 9.66 -2.35
C ALA A 935 15.59 9.94 -3.85
N VAL A 936 15.23 8.93 -4.64
CA VAL A 936 15.27 9.02 -6.10
C VAL A 936 13.92 8.66 -6.69
N GLY A 937 13.42 9.51 -7.60
CA GLY A 937 12.24 9.20 -8.39
C GLY A 937 10.93 9.11 -7.61
N VAL A 938 10.86 9.66 -6.39
CA VAL A 938 9.63 9.62 -5.58
C VAL A 938 8.55 10.48 -6.22
N GLN A 939 7.34 9.94 -6.31
CA GLN A 939 6.17 10.61 -6.84
C GLN A 939 5.20 10.93 -5.69
N LEU A 940 4.95 12.21 -5.45
CA LEU A 940 3.96 12.75 -4.51
C LEU A 940 2.87 13.42 -5.35
N ILE A 941 1.76 12.72 -5.58
CA ILE A 941 0.76 13.13 -6.57
C ILE A 941 -0.64 13.21 -5.96
N GLY A 942 -1.30 14.37 -6.04
CA GLY A 942 -2.71 14.48 -5.62
C GLY A 942 -2.97 14.43 -4.11
N ASN A 943 -1.95 14.53 -3.27
CA ASN A 943 -2.12 14.41 -1.82
C ASN A 943 -2.56 15.72 -1.17
N GLU A 944 -3.30 15.61 -0.08
CA GLU A 944 -3.59 16.69 0.86
C GLU A 944 -2.57 16.67 2.02
N TYR A 945 -1.97 17.82 2.32
CA TYR A 945 -1.13 18.04 3.49
C TYR A 945 -1.75 19.14 4.35
N ARG A 946 -2.40 18.78 5.45
CA ARG A 946 -3.17 19.70 6.29
C ARG A 946 -2.65 19.81 7.71
N ASP A 947 -2.57 21.03 8.22
CA ASP A 947 -2.30 21.34 9.62
C ASP A 947 -1.04 20.67 10.20
N ASN A 948 -0.04 20.45 9.34
CA ASN A 948 1.24 19.87 9.72
C ASN A 948 2.04 20.85 10.59
N ILE A 949 2.85 20.32 11.49
CA ILE A 949 3.44 21.12 12.57
C ILE A 949 4.45 22.14 12.03
N VAL A 950 5.31 21.75 11.07
CA VAL A 950 6.30 22.67 10.48
C VAL A 950 6.26 22.77 8.97
N TYR A 951 6.26 21.64 8.26
CA TYR A 951 6.23 21.60 6.80
C TYR A 951 5.14 20.66 6.32
N GLY A 952 4.52 20.98 5.18
CA GLY A 952 3.76 20.02 4.40
C GLY A 952 4.70 19.00 3.75
N ILE A 953 5.45 19.43 2.74
CA ILE A 953 6.39 18.58 1.98
C ILE A 953 7.81 19.14 2.10
N ASP A 954 8.77 18.34 2.57
CA ASP A 954 10.17 18.75 2.82
C ASP A 954 11.18 17.70 2.28
N PRO A 955 11.28 17.48 0.95
CA PRO A 955 12.34 16.67 0.39
C PRO A 955 13.69 17.36 0.62
N HIS A 956 14.68 16.60 1.05
CA HIS A 956 15.94 17.15 1.52
C HIS A 956 17.14 16.36 0.96
N ASP A 957 18.31 16.99 1.04
CA ASP A 957 19.64 16.34 1.01
C ASP A 957 19.87 15.45 -0.21
N ARG A 958 20.18 16.05 -1.37
CA ARG A 958 20.60 15.33 -2.59
C ARG A 958 19.55 14.34 -3.12
N SER A 959 18.28 14.51 -2.74
CA SER A 959 17.17 13.80 -3.38
C SER A 959 17.01 14.33 -4.81
N HIS A 960 16.68 13.51 -5.80
CA HIS A 960 16.59 13.99 -7.18
C HIS A 960 15.60 13.21 -8.04
N GLY A 961 15.16 13.84 -9.14
CA GLY A 961 14.17 13.25 -10.04
C GLY A 961 12.77 13.13 -9.42
N LEU A 962 12.45 13.96 -8.43
CA LEU A 962 11.16 13.90 -7.73
C LEU A 962 10.03 14.46 -8.59
N ILE A 963 8.83 13.92 -8.41
CA ILE A 963 7.60 14.46 -9.02
C ILE A 963 6.67 14.85 -7.89
N ILE A 964 6.51 16.15 -7.66
CA ILE A 964 5.63 16.74 -6.65
C ILE A 964 4.52 17.44 -7.44
N ALA A 965 3.41 16.73 -7.65
CA ALA A 965 2.38 17.21 -8.57
C ALA A 965 0.96 17.21 -7.98
N LEU A 966 0.18 18.25 -8.29
CA LEU A 966 -1.25 18.31 -8.01
C LEU A 966 -1.62 18.10 -6.52
N ASN A 967 -0.67 18.33 -5.60
CA ASN A 967 -0.90 18.25 -4.16
C ASN A 967 -1.54 19.54 -3.66
N THR A 968 -2.28 19.46 -2.55
CA THR A 968 -2.82 20.62 -1.83
C THR A 968 -2.20 20.68 -0.44
N SER A 969 -1.41 21.71 -0.15
CA SER A 969 -0.72 21.91 1.13
C SER A 969 -1.20 23.18 1.82
N TYR A 970 -1.77 23.05 3.02
CA TYR A 970 -2.33 24.17 3.77
C TYR A 970 -2.24 24.04 5.29
N GLY A 971 -2.27 25.18 5.97
CA GLY A 971 -2.27 25.24 7.43
C GLY A 971 -0.96 24.80 8.08
N ALA A 972 0.17 24.77 7.36
CA ALA A 972 1.46 24.48 7.97
C ALA A 972 1.77 25.53 9.06
N ARG A 973 1.89 25.08 10.32
CA ARG A 973 1.77 25.97 11.48
C ARG A 973 3.00 26.81 11.79
N LYS A 974 4.15 26.47 11.21
CA LYS A 974 5.42 27.13 11.54
C LYS A 974 6.20 27.65 10.35
N LYS A 975 6.19 26.93 9.23
CA LYS A 975 6.97 27.26 8.05
C LYS A 975 6.18 26.93 6.77
N HIS A 976 6.80 26.25 5.82
CA HIS A 976 6.41 26.27 4.42
C HIS A 976 5.41 25.17 4.07
N GLY A 977 4.57 25.44 3.06
CA GLY A 977 3.71 24.42 2.47
C GLY A 977 4.53 23.35 1.76
N ILE A 978 5.39 23.75 0.81
CA ILE A 978 6.30 22.88 0.06
C ILE A 978 7.69 23.53 0.03
N ILE A 979 8.71 22.79 0.46
CA ILE A 979 10.11 23.20 0.41
C ILE A 979 10.96 22.06 -0.13
N VAL A 980 11.87 22.34 -1.06
CA VAL A 980 12.97 21.44 -1.43
C VAL A 980 14.29 22.05 -0.98
N SER A 981 15.12 21.29 -0.29
CA SER A 981 16.27 21.85 0.43
C SER A 981 17.53 20.99 0.36
N ARG A 982 18.67 21.65 0.11
CA ARG A 982 20.00 21.04 -0.01
C ARG A 982 20.10 20.09 -1.20
N GLU A 983 20.51 20.64 -2.34
CA GLU A 983 20.85 19.89 -3.56
C GLU A 983 19.70 18.98 -4.03
N VAL A 984 18.45 19.42 -3.83
CA VAL A 984 17.32 18.70 -4.40
C VAL A 984 17.19 19.11 -5.86
N ASP A 985 17.58 18.18 -6.72
CA ASP A 985 17.90 18.48 -8.11
C ASP A 985 17.00 17.75 -9.10
N ASP A 986 16.97 18.25 -10.34
CA ASP A 986 16.37 17.58 -11.49
C ASP A 986 14.91 17.15 -11.23
N SER A 987 14.15 17.94 -10.46
CA SER A 987 12.81 17.60 -9.96
C SER A 987 11.70 18.49 -10.53
N TYR A 988 10.48 17.98 -10.47
CA TYR A 988 9.27 18.60 -11.03
C TYR A 988 8.29 18.97 -9.92
N ILE A 989 7.95 20.26 -9.83
CA ILE A 989 6.97 20.81 -8.88
C ILE A 989 5.83 21.40 -9.70
N VAL A 990 4.75 20.64 -9.89
CA VAL A 990 3.79 20.90 -10.97
C VAL A 990 2.33 20.90 -10.51
N GLY A 991 1.58 21.97 -10.78
CA GLY A 991 0.14 21.98 -10.54
C GLY A 991 -0.29 21.92 -9.07
N ASN A 992 0.61 22.17 -8.12
CA ASN A 992 0.28 22.11 -6.69
C ASN A 992 -0.49 23.37 -6.24
N ILE A 993 -1.30 23.21 -5.20
CA ILE A 993 -1.93 24.29 -4.45
C ILE A 993 -1.20 24.40 -3.10
N SER A 994 -0.70 25.59 -2.76
CA SER A 994 -0.06 25.88 -1.48
C SER A 994 -0.64 27.16 -0.87
N VAL A 995 -1.46 27.02 0.18
CA VAL A 995 -2.31 28.10 0.68
C VAL A 995 -2.34 28.18 2.19
N ASP A 996 -2.43 29.38 2.75
CA ASP A 996 -2.57 29.62 4.19
C ASP A 996 -1.51 28.93 5.07
N ASN A 997 -0.27 28.83 4.58
CA ASN A 997 0.86 28.35 5.36
C ASN A 997 1.51 29.52 6.13
N GLU A 998 2.08 29.27 7.32
CA GLU A 998 2.71 30.34 8.11
C GLU A 998 3.95 30.94 7.41
N GLY A 999 4.73 30.11 6.71
CA GLY A 999 5.88 30.51 5.89
C GLY A 999 5.52 30.68 4.41
N SER A 1000 6.52 30.58 3.53
CA SER A 1000 6.30 30.61 2.07
C SER A 1000 5.44 29.44 1.56
N GLY A 1001 4.70 29.68 0.49
CA GLY A 1001 3.94 28.63 -0.20
C GLY A 1001 4.86 27.57 -0.82
N LEU A 1002 5.81 28.01 -1.65
CA LEU A 1002 6.82 27.18 -2.31
C LEU A 1002 8.23 27.71 -2.03
N MET A 1003 9.20 26.83 -1.80
CA MET A 1003 10.59 27.23 -1.53
C MET A 1003 11.63 26.26 -2.11
N LEU A 1004 12.67 26.80 -2.71
CA LEU A 1004 13.89 26.10 -3.11
C LEU A 1004 15.06 26.66 -2.30
N ASP A 1005 15.69 25.81 -1.49
CA ASP A 1005 16.76 26.19 -0.55
C ASP A 1005 18.07 25.43 -0.83
N ARG A 1006 19.19 26.07 -0.48
CA ARG A 1006 20.55 25.48 -0.42
C ARG A 1006 20.95 24.71 -1.68
N MET A 1007 21.19 25.41 -2.78
CA MET A 1007 21.76 24.84 -4.00
C MET A 1007 20.89 23.74 -4.62
N SER A 1008 19.56 23.81 -4.47
CA SER A 1008 18.62 22.96 -5.19
C SER A 1008 18.48 23.50 -6.62
N ARG A 1009 18.87 22.74 -7.64
CA ARG A 1009 19.08 23.22 -9.02
C ARG A 1009 18.35 22.37 -10.04
N ASN A 1010 18.18 22.93 -11.24
CA ASN A 1010 17.61 22.23 -12.39
C ASN A 1010 16.17 21.73 -12.13
N ASN A 1011 15.41 22.48 -11.32
CA ASN A 1011 14.03 22.15 -11.02
C ASN A 1011 13.06 22.95 -11.91
N LEU A 1012 11.95 22.30 -12.29
CA LEU A 1012 10.84 22.92 -13.01
C LEU A 1012 9.67 23.17 -12.03
N ILE A 1013 9.28 24.43 -11.90
CA ILE A 1013 8.13 24.88 -11.10
C ILE A 1013 7.04 25.39 -12.04
N TYR A 1014 6.06 24.54 -12.34
CA TYR A 1014 5.11 24.81 -13.43
C TYR A 1014 3.64 24.75 -12.99
N ALA A 1015 2.83 25.73 -13.40
CA ALA A 1015 1.37 25.74 -13.20
C ALA A 1015 0.90 25.60 -11.73
N ASN A 1016 1.72 26.00 -10.76
CA ASN A 1016 1.35 25.95 -9.34
C ASN A 1016 0.54 27.18 -8.92
N THR A 1017 -0.28 27.02 -7.89
CA THR A 1017 -1.01 28.11 -7.23
C THR A 1017 -0.52 28.24 -5.79
N ALA A 1018 0.11 29.37 -5.45
CA ALA A 1018 0.56 29.68 -4.09
C ALA A 1018 -0.06 30.99 -3.61
N VAL A 1019 -1.05 30.90 -2.70
CA VAL A 1019 -1.88 32.04 -2.34
C VAL A 1019 -2.06 32.22 -0.83
N SER A 1020 -2.25 33.46 -0.37
CA SER A 1020 -2.58 33.79 1.02
C SER A 1020 -1.60 33.24 2.08
N ASN A 1021 -0.36 32.94 1.68
CA ASN A 1021 0.65 32.44 2.61
C ASN A 1021 1.20 33.57 3.50
N GLY A 1022 1.55 33.22 4.73
CA GLY A 1022 2.16 34.12 5.72
C GLY A 1022 3.56 34.62 5.33
N GLY A 1023 4.25 33.86 4.47
CA GLY A 1023 5.52 34.23 3.84
C GLY A 1023 5.37 34.74 2.40
N ASP A 1024 6.32 34.34 1.54
CA ASP A 1024 6.30 34.65 0.12
C ASP A 1024 5.52 33.57 -0.68
N GLY A 1025 5.09 33.87 -1.91
CA GLY A 1025 4.47 32.86 -2.77
C GLY A 1025 5.46 31.77 -3.19
N LEU A 1026 6.59 32.18 -3.78
CA LEU A 1026 7.69 31.32 -4.22
C LEU A 1026 9.05 31.91 -3.85
N THR A 1027 9.93 31.12 -3.24
CA THR A 1027 11.25 31.57 -2.76
C THR A 1027 12.39 30.76 -3.35
N PHE A 1028 13.46 31.42 -3.82
CA PHE A 1028 14.74 30.83 -4.21
C PHE A 1028 15.85 31.36 -3.30
N TYR A 1029 16.36 30.53 -2.40
CA TYR A 1029 17.49 30.86 -1.53
C TYR A 1029 18.70 30.02 -1.90
N GLU A 1030 19.76 30.69 -2.36
CA GLU A 1030 21.01 30.09 -2.80
C GLU A 1030 20.81 28.93 -3.82
N SER A 1031 19.76 29.01 -4.65
CA SER A 1031 19.24 27.93 -5.48
C SER A 1031 19.03 28.39 -6.92
N GLY A 1032 20.11 28.31 -7.70
CA GLY A 1032 20.16 28.73 -9.10
C GLY A 1032 19.73 27.68 -10.12
N CYS A 1033 19.78 28.02 -11.41
CA CYS A 1033 19.40 27.15 -12.54
C CYS A 1033 17.99 26.56 -12.43
N ASN A 1034 17.03 27.31 -11.90
CA ASN A 1034 15.64 26.84 -11.75
C ASN A 1034 14.72 27.61 -12.69
N PHE A 1035 13.67 26.93 -13.14
CA PHE A 1035 12.73 27.45 -14.10
C PHE A 1035 11.32 27.45 -13.52
N ALA A 1036 10.73 28.64 -13.32
CA ALA A 1036 9.37 28.79 -12.82
C ALA A 1036 8.45 29.43 -13.86
N ALA A 1037 7.40 28.72 -14.26
CA ALA A 1037 6.45 29.24 -15.22
C ALA A 1037 4.99 28.92 -14.99
N ALA A 1038 4.15 29.82 -15.52
CA ALA A 1038 2.69 29.72 -15.45
C ALA A 1038 2.18 29.58 -14.00
N ASN A 1039 2.89 30.09 -13.00
CA ASN A 1039 2.42 29.98 -11.61
C ASN A 1039 1.51 31.16 -11.24
N ASN A 1040 0.51 30.91 -10.40
CA ASN A 1040 -0.32 31.94 -9.78
C ASN A 1040 0.16 32.18 -8.33
N LEU A 1041 0.70 33.37 -8.09
CA LEU A 1041 1.33 33.76 -6.83
C LEU A 1041 0.61 35.01 -6.31
N ALA A 1042 -0.40 34.81 -5.49
CA ALA A 1042 -1.36 35.86 -5.15
C ALA A 1042 -1.61 36.04 -3.66
N ASP A 1043 -1.89 37.28 -3.23
CA ASP A 1043 -2.33 37.61 -1.86
C ASP A 1043 -1.37 37.12 -0.74
N ASN A 1044 -0.09 36.90 -1.05
CA ASN A 1044 0.86 36.49 -0.02
C ASN A 1044 1.24 37.69 0.84
N LYS A 1045 1.41 37.48 2.16
CA LYS A 1045 1.71 38.56 3.13
C LYS A 1045 3.07 39.23 2.88
N ARG A 1046 3.91 38.63 2.04
CA ARG A 1046 5.19 39.19 1.59
C ARG A 1046 5.26 39.32 0.07
N ALA A 1047 6.31 38.81 -0.58
CA ALA A 1047 6.49 38.94 -2.02
C ALA A 1047 5.82 37.79 -2.79
N GLY A 1048 5.45 38.03 -4.05
CA GLY A 1048 4.99 36.97 -4.95
C GLY A 1048 6.11 35.97 -5.21
N VAL A 1049 7.25 36.47 -5.72
CA VAL A 1049 8.51 35.71 -5.85
C VAL A 1049 9.63 36.41 -5.13
N LYS A 1050 10.46 35.65 -4.42
CA LYS A 1050 11.71 36.12 -3.83
C LYS A 1050 12.91 35.34 -4.37
N VAL A 1051 13.96 36.05 -4.81
CA VAL A 1051 15.20 35.48 -5.32
C VAL A 1051 16.38 36.06 -4.54
N ARG A 1052 17.08 35.21 -3.77
CA ARG A 1052 18.27 35.60 -3.00
C ARG A 1052 19.46 34.73 -3.39
N ASN A 1053 20.59 35.36 -3.66
CA ASN A 1053 21.88 34.70 -3.93
C ASN A 1053 21.78 33.54 -4.94
N SER A 1054 20.93 33.70 -5.96
CA SER A 1054 20.58 32.64 -6.90
C SER A 1054 20.79 33.12 -8.32
N VAL A 1055 21.65 32.42 -9.06
CA VAL A 1055 21.97 32.72 -10.46
C VAL A 1055 21.11 31.88 -11.40
N HIS A 1056 20.83 32.38 -12.59
CA HIS A 1056 20.10 31.68 -13.65
C HIS A 1056 18.67 31.28 -13.28
N VAL A 1057 18.00 32.11 -12.48
CA VAL A 1057 16.57 31.92 -12.18
C VAL A 1057 15.74 32.47 -13.34
N SER A 1058 14.81 31.66 -13.86
CA SER A 1058 13.96 32.02 -14.99
C SER A 1058 12.49 32.05 -14.56
N LEU A 1059 11.82 33.19 -14.73
CA LEU A 1059 10.43 33.43 -14.37
C LEU A 1059 9.61 33.78 -15.62
N TYR A 1060 8.78 32.84 -16.10
CA TYR A 1060 8.02 32.98 -17.35
C TYR A 1060 6.52 32.88 -17.14
N ASP A 1061 5.72 33.74 -17.76
CA ASP A 1061 4.26 33.62 -17.78
C ASP A 1061 3.58 33.56 -16.39
N ASN A 1062 4.26 33.98 -15.32
CA ASN A 1062 3.69 33.91 -13.98
C ASN A 1062 2.71 35.06 -13.74
N LEU A 1063 1.72 34.79 -12.91
CA LEU A 1063 0.73 35.74 -12.42
C LEU A 1063 1.10 36.13 -10.98
N MET A 1064 1.37 37.41 -10.73
CA MET A 1064 1.74 37.96 -9.43
C MET A 1064 0.73 39.03 -9.03
N VAL A 1065 -0.19 38.68 -8.14
CA VAL A 1065 -1.39 39.47 -7.88
C VAL A 1065 -1.51 39.81 -6.40
N ASP A 1066 -1.69 41.08 -6.08
CA ASP A 1066 -2.04 41.54 -4.73
C ASP A 1066 -1.09 41.07 -3.60
N ASN A 1067 0.18 40.80 -3.91
CA ASN A 1067 1.15 40.49 -2.86
C ASN A 1067 1.49 41.76 -2.08
N HIS A 1068 1.59 41.66 -0.75
CA HIS A 1068 1.71 42.83 0.13
C HIS A 1068 3.06 43.55 0.00
N GLU A 1069 4.14 42.85 -0.39
CA GLU A 1069 5.44 43.43 -0.73
C GLU A 1069 5.60 43.59 -2.27
N ALA A 1070 6.68 43.10 -2.88
CA ALA A 1070 6.86 43.17 -4.32
C ALA A 1070 6.20 41.96 -5.03
N GLY A 1071 5.78 42.12 -6.28
CA GLY A 1071 5.43 40.98 -7.13
C GLY A 1071 6.65 40.09 -7.34
N THR A 1072 7.82 40.67 -7.59
CA THR A 1072 9.11 39.98 -7.53
C THR A 1072 10.14 40.81 -6.78
N ASP A 1073 10.83 40.19 -5.82
CA ASP A 1073 11.91 40.79 -5.03
C ASP A 1073 13.22 40.02 -5.23
N ILE A 1074 14.25 40.70 -5.75
CA ILE A 1074 15.51 40.08 -6.18
C ILE A 1074 16.66 40.78 -5.50
N TYR A 1075 17.41 40.05 -4.67
CA TYR A 1075 18.47 40.65 -3.88
C TYR A 1075 19.65 39.72 -3.66
N ILE A 1076 20.74 40.30 -3.16
CA ILE A 1076 21.89 39.57 -2.64
C ILE A 1076 22.01 39.83 -1.14
N SER A 1077 22.58 38.88 -0.42
CA SER A 1077 22.87 39.02 1.00
C SER A 1077 24.11 38.22 1.39
N ASP A 1078 25.03 38.85 2.09
CA ASP A 1078 26.16 38.22 2.74
C ASP A 1078 25.68 37.45 3.98
N LEU A 1079 25.45 36.16 3.77
CA LEU A 1079 25.00 35.30 4.85
C LEU A 1079 26.03 35.20 5.98
N SER A 1080 27.31 35.45 5.74
CA SER A 1080 28.35 35.37 6.78
C SER A 1080 28.19 36.42 7.88
N THR A 1081 27.50 37.53 7.58
CA THR A 1081 27.26 38.64 8.50
C THR A 1081 25.78 38.82 8.85
N SER A 1082 24.87 38.22 8.06
CA SER A 1082 23.42 38.24 8.31
C SER A 1082 23.00 37.45 9.56
N PRO A 1083 21.87 37.81 10.22
CA PRO A 1083 21.24 36.97 11.23
C PRO A 1083 20.91 35.55 10.73
N GLU A 1084 20.48 35.41 9.48
CA GLU A 1084 20.06 34.17 8.84
C GLU A 1084 21.19 33.16 8.66
N GLY A 1085 22.44 33.63 8.51
CA GLY A 1085 23.60 32.77 8.37
C GLY A 1085 24.31 32.41 9.67
N ARG A 1086 23.90 32.92 10.84
CA ARG A 1086 24.52 32.60 12.14
C ARG A 1086 24.49 31.11 12.48
N SER A 1087 23.48 30.38 12.01
CA SER A 1087 23.31 28.94 12.21
C SER A 1087 23.64 28.11 10.97
N ARG A 1088 24.12 28.75 9.89
CA ARG A 1088 24.42 28.08 8.63
C ARG A 1088 25.80 27.44 8.69
N ASN A 1089 25.88 26.19 8.23
CA ASN A 1089 27.16 25.52 8.03
C ASN A 1089 27.67 25.86 6.62
N PHE A 1090 28.59 26.81 6.49
CA PHE A 1090 29.11 27.23 5.18
C PHE A 1090 29.99 26.19 4.47
N VAL A 1091 30.43 25.14 5.18
CA VAL A 1091 31.14 24.00 4.55
C VAL A 1091 30.13 23.12 3.82
N LEU A 1092 28.99 22.84 4.46
CA LEU A 1092 27.94 22.00 3.89
C LEU A 1092 27.04 22.77 2.91
N ASP A 1093 26.73 24.01 3.25
CA ASP A 1093 25.80 24.89 2.55
C ASP A 1093 26.52 26.20 2.17
N PRO A 1094 27.48 26.19 1.23
CA PRO A 1094 28.11 27.41 0.77
C PRO A 1094 27.09 28.35 0.12
N PHE A 1095 27.47 29.61 -0.03
CA PHE A 1095 26.69 30.60 -0.78
C PHE A 1095 27.64 31.59 -1.45
N LYS A 1096 27.12 32.30 -2.45
CA LYS A 1096 27.77 33.46 -3.04
C LYS A 1096 26.73 34.56 -3.22
N PRO A 1097 27.03 35.82 -2.84
CA PRO A 1097 26.07 36.91 -2.94
C PRO A 1097 25.94 37.42 -4.38
N ILE A 1098 25.41 36.57 -5.26
CA ILE A 1098 25.22 36.81 -6.68
C ILE A 1098 23.79 36.39 -7.03
N SER A 1099 23.04 37.28 -7.68
CA SER A 1099 21.71 36.98 -8.18
C SER A 1099 21.59 37.39 -9.65
N THR A 1100 21.10 36.47 -10.49
CA THR A 1100 20.73 36.77 -11.88
C THR A 1100 19.37 36.18 -12.20
N THR A 1101 18.52 36.96 -12.89
CA THR A 1101 17.13 36.55 -13.11
C THR A 1101 16.59 37.04 -14.45
N SER A 1102 15.87 36.18 -15.15
CA SER A 1102 15.10 36.52 -16.35
C SER A 1102 13.62 36.57 -16.02
N LEU A 1103 12.95 37.69 -16.32
CA LEU A 1103 11.51 37.86 -16.17
C LEU A 1103 10.89 38.07 -17.54
N VAL A 1104 10.10 37.09 -17.98
CA VAL A 1104 9.55 37.04 -19.34
C VAL A 1104 8.03 36.84 -19.30
N ASN A 1105 7.29 37.75 -19.95
CA ASN A 1105 5.84 37.67 -20.11
C ASN A 1105 5.01 37.49 -18.81
N ASN A 1106 5.56 37.91 -17.65
CA ASN A 1106 4.83 37.83 -16.39
C ASN A 1106 3.78 38.95 -16.31
N LEU A 1107 2.71 38.71 -15.55
CA LEU A 1107 1.66 39.68 -15.27
C LEU A 1107 1.69 40.08 -13.80
N PHE A 1108 1.94 41.36 -13.54
CA PHE A 1108 1.95 41.97 -12.22
C PHE A 1108 0.68 42.81 -12.02
N VAL A 1109 -0.08 42.50 -10.97
CA VAL A 1109 -1.34 43.20 -10.66
C VAL A 1109 -1.35 43.62 -9.19
N ALA A 1110 -1.55 44.91 -8.93
CA ALA A 1110 -1.85 45.44 -7.59
C ALA A 1110 -0.89 45.07 -6.43
N ASN A 1111 0.32 44.57 -6.68
CA ASN A 1111 1.29 44.26 -5.61
C ASN A 1111 1.73 45.55 -4.87
N GLY A 1112 2.35 45.46 -3.69
CA GLY A 1112 2.96 46.62 -3.01
C GLY A 1112 4.02 47.34 -3.86
N SER A 1113 4.78 46.62 -4.68
CA SER A 1113 5.55 47.14 -5.83
C SER A 1113 5.65 46.07 -6.94
N GLY A 1114 5.95 46.46 -8.18
CA GLY A 1114 6.05 45.49 -9.29
C GLY A 1114 7.27 44.59 -9.15
N ILE A 1115 8.43 45.12 -9.55
CA ILE A 1115 9.74 44.45 -9.48
C ILE A 1115 10.67 45.27 -8.57
N SER A 1116 11.20 44.63 -7.54
CA SER A 1116 12.18 45.17 -6.61
C SER A 1116 13.52 44.47 -6.83
N VAL A 1117 14.60 45.24 -6.92
CA VAL A 1117 15.96 44.72 -7.13
C VAL A 1117 16.93 45.44 -6.20
N ASP A 1118 17.75 44.68 -5.47
CA ASP A 1118 18.81 45.20 -4.60
C ASP A 1118 20.11 44.40 -4.76
N GLY A 1119 21.08 44.99 -5.47
CA GLY A 1119 22.43 44.45 -5.64
C GLY A 1119 22.56 43.30 -6.63
N ALA A 1120 21.48 42.88 -7.29
CA ALA A 1120 21.50 41.82 -8.30
C ALA A 1120 22.50 42.10 -9.42
N SER A 1121 23.21 41.07 -9.87
CA SER A 1121 24.31 41.23 -10.85
C SER A 1121 23.79 41.46 -12.27
N GLN A 1122 22.66 40.85 -12.61
CA GLN A 1122 21.97 41.07 -13.89
C GLN A 1122 20.50 40.66 -13.85
N ILE A 1123 19.65 41.47 -14.48
CA ILE A 1123 18.24 41.19 -14.69
C ILE A 1123 17.90 41.32 -16.17
N VAL A 1124 17.19 40.35 -16.72
CA VAL A 1124 16.61 40.40 -18.07
C VAL A 1124 15.11 40.61 -17.96
N LEU A 1125 14.59 41.60 -18.68
CA LEU A 1125 13.18 41.96 -18.71
C LEU A 1125 12.65 41.86 -20.15
N GLU A 1126 11.62 41.04 -20.35
CA GLU A 1126 10.96 40.91 -21.64
C GLU A 1126 9.44 40.78 -21.48
N ARG A 1127 8.66 41.68 -22.12
CA ARG A 1127 7.18 41.60 -22.23
C ARG A 1127 6.41 41.46 -20.91
N ASN A 1128 7.00 41.86 -19.79
CA ASN A 1128 6.28 41.88 -18.52
C ASN A 1128 5.17 42.95 -18.57
N ARG A 1129 3.99 42.60 -18.09
CA ARG A 1129 2.81 43.47 -18.08
C ARG A 1129 2.48 43.88 -16.66
N PHE A 1130 2.13 45.15 -16.48
CA PHE A 1130 1.75 45.73 -15.21
C PHE A 1130 0.32 46.29 -15.34
N SER A 1131 -0.60 45.82 -14.51
CA SER A 1131 -1.99 46.25 -14.51
C SER A 1131 -2.38 46.73 -13.12
N ASN A 1132 -2.87 47.97 -12.99
CA ASN A 1132 -3.27 48.56 -11.71
C ASN A 1132 -2.22 48.36 -10.58
N GLN A 1133 -0.93 48.37 -10.94
CA GLN A 1133 0.16 48.09 -10.03
C GLN A 1133 0.23 49.18 -8.96
N ARG A 1134 0.17 48.82 -7.67
CA ARG A 1134 0.24 49.81 -6.59
C ARG A 1134 1.66 50.36 -6.50
N ASN A 1135 1.76 51.60 -6.05
CA ASN A 1135 3.00 52.35 -5.88
C ASN A 1135 3.87 52.39 -7.16
N ARG A 1136 5.00 51.67 -7.16
CA ARG A 1136 6.02 51.75 -8.21
C ARG A 1136 6.11 50.45 -9.00
N VAL A 1137 6.25 50.57 -10.32
CA VAL A 1137 6.51 49.42 -11.21
C VAL A 1137 7.90 48.84 -10.96
N PHE A 1138 8.91 49.69 -10.80
CA PHE A 1138 10.28 49.32 -10.45
C PHE A 1138 10.70 49.99 -9.14
N ASN A 1139 11.33 49.24 -8.24
CA ASN A 1139 11.87 49.73 -6.97
C ASN A 1139 13.35 49.33 -6.78
N GLY A 1140 13.97 49.78 -5.69
CA GLY A 1140 15.39 49.53 -5.41
C GLY A 1140 16.30 50.13 -6.49
N ASP A 1141 17.28 49.36 -6.95
CA ASP A 1141 18.27 49.74 -7.96
C ASP A 1141 17.63 50.15 -9.30
N LEU A 1142 16.50 49.53 -9.66
CA LEU A 1142 15.80 49.84 -10.91
C LEU A 1142 14.96 51.12 -10.84
N ARG A 1143 14.74 51.70 -9.64
CA ARG A 1143 13.87 52.86 -9.45
C ARG A 1143 14.27 54.05 -10.32
N ARG A 1144 15.58 54.33 -10.42
CA ARG A 1144 16.11 55.46 -11.21
C ARG A 1144 16.07 55.21 -12.71
N LEU A 1145 15.97 53.95 -13.12
CA LEU A 1145 15.92 53.52 -14.53
C LEU A 1145 14.49 53.37 -15.06
N ALA A 1146 13.48 53.43 -14.19
CA ALA A 1146 12.09 53.09 -14.52
C ALA A 1146 11.54 53.74 -15.80
N PRO A 1147 11.71 55.06 -16.06
CA PRO A 1147 11.21 55.67 -17.29
C PRO A 1147 11.83 55.06 -18.56
N TYR A 1148 13.12 54.75 -18.53
CA TYR A 1148 13.83 54.13 -19.64
C TYR A 1148 13.40 52.68 -19.85
N LEU A 1149 13.31 51.92 -18.76
CA LEU A 1149 12.94 50.49 -18.82
C LEU A 1149 11.52 50.29 -19.35
N LEU A 1150 10.57 51.15 -18.96
CA LEU A 1150 9.21 51.11 -19.51
C LEU A 1150 9.19 51.44 -21.01
N GLN A 1151 9.88 52.49 -21.42
CA GLN A 1151 9.89 52.92 -22.82
C GLN A 1151 10.59 51.92 -23.77
N ILE A 1152 11.70 51.33 -23.32
CA ILE A 1152 12.46 50.36 -24.13
C ILE A 1152 11.79 48.98 -24.08
N GLY A 1153 11.36 48.55 -22.89
CA GLY A 1153 10.78 47.23 -22.63
C GLY A 1153 9.44 46.98 -23.33
N GLU A 1154 8.73 48.02 -23.76
CA GLU A 1154 7.54 47.89 -24.61
C GLU A 1154 7.84 47.26 -25.99
N LYS A 1155 9.07 47.42 -26.50
CA LYS A 1155 9.40 47.09 -27.90
C LYS A 1155 10.43 45.96 -28.05
N THR A 1156 11.21 45.68 -27.01
CA THR A 1156 12.28 44.69 -27.06
C THR A 1156 12.66 44.18 -25.66
N ALA A 1157 13.32 43.02 -25.59
CA ALA A 1157 13.99 42.56 -24.38
C ALA A 1157 15.11 43.52 -23.96
N VAL A 1158 15.23 43.73 -22.65
CA VAL A 1158 16.22 44.62 -22.01
C VAL A 1158 17.01 43.85 -20.97
N SER A 1159 18.34 43.98 -21.01
CA SER A 1159 19.22 43.53 -19.93
C SER A 1159 19.67 44.74 -19.10
N VAL A 1160 19.63 44.60 -17.78
CA VAL A 1160 20.22 45.54 -16.82
C VAL A 1160 21.25 44.78 -16.01
N SER A 1161 22.52 45.06 -16.24
CA SER A 1161 23.64 44.48 -15.50
C SER A 1161 24.35 45.52 -14.66
N ARG A 1162 25.10 45.09 -13.64
CA ARG A 1162 26.02 45.99 -12.95
C ARG A 1162 27.27 46.22 -13.78
N THR A 1163 27.87 47.39 -13.64
CA THR A 1163 29.17 47.70 -14.28
C THR A 1163 30.27 46.75 -13.81
N CYS A 1164 30.16 46.21 -12.59
CA CYS A 1164 31.09 45.27 -11.99
C CYS A 1164 30.33 43.98 -11.64
N GLN A 1165 30.67 42.87 -12.29
CA GLN A 1165 30.06 41.56 -12.06
C GLN A 1165 31.10 40.59 -11.46
N PRO A 1166 30.78 39.93 -10.33
CA PRO A 1166 31.59 38.81 -9.86
C PRO A 1166 31.49 37.64 -10.86
N PRO A 1167 32.55 36.83 -11.03
CA PRO A 1167 32.55 35.70 -11.95
C PRO A 1167 31.44 34.72 -11.58
N ASP A 1168 30.72 34.22 -12.58
CA ASP A 1168 29.76 33.14 -12.42
C ASP A 1168 30.49 31.85 -12.00
N THR A 1169 29.77 30.99 -11.29
CA THR A 1169 30.34 29.88 -10.53
C THR A 1169 29.63 28.56 -10.80
N ILE A 1170 28.62 28.61 -11.67
CA ILE A 1170 27.96 27.44 -12.21
C ILE A 1170 28.43 27.28 -13.66
N ASP A 1171 29.22 26.22 -13.92
CA ASP A 1171 29.82 25.99 -15.24
C ASP A 1171 28.77 25.66 -16.33
N ALA A 1172 27.62 25.07 -15.96
CA ALA A 1172 26.49 24.81 -16.87
C ALA A 1172 25.18 24.46 -16.11
N CYS A 1173 24.03 24.95 -16.59
CA CYS A 1173 22.70 24.49 -16.15
C CYS A 1173 22.23 23.30 -17.03
N LYS A 1174 21.66 22.25 -16.41
CA LYS A 1174 21.32 20.98 -17.09
C LYS A 1174 19.94 20.95 -17.75
N LEU A 1175 19.01 21.84 -17.36
CA LEU A 1175 17.71 21.99 -18.03
C LEU A 1175 17.91 22.59 -19.44
N GLY A 1176 18.56 21.80 -20.31
CA GLY A 1176 18.69 21.91 -21.76
C GLY A 1176 19.47 23.12 -22.24
N THR A 1177 20.76 22.98 -22.51
CA THR A 1177 21.57 23.86 -23.40
C THR A 1177 21.04 25.30 -23.51
N LEU A 1178 20.90 25.96 -22.37
CA LEU A 1178 20.66 27.39 -22.35
C LEU A 1178 22.00 28.02 -22.70
N SER A 1179 22.20 28.36 -23.98
CA SER A 1179 22.80 29.67 -24.19
C SER A 1179 21.79 30.66 -23.63
N MET A 1180 21.90 30.93 -22.33
CA MET A 1180 21.55 32.25 -21.82
C MET A 1180 22.16 33.26 -22.80
N PRO A 1181 21.58 34.46 -23.02
CA PRO A 1181 22.39 35.54 -23.59
C PRO A 1181 23.68 35.53 -22.80
N ASP A 1182 24.77 35.15 -23.46
CA ASP A 1182 25.99 34.73 -22.81
C ASP A 1182 26.32 35.86 -21.83
N PHE A 1183 26.18 35.60 -20.53
CA PHE A 1183 26.28 36.67 -19.53
C PHE A 1183 27.66 37.35 -19.66
N ASP A 1184 28.64 36.58 -20.19
CA ASP A 1184 29.97 37.01 -20.58
C ASP A 1184 30.12 37.58 -22.02
N ALA A 1185 29.28 37.22 -23.01
CA ALA A 1185 29.43 37.69 -24.41
C ALA A 1185 28.60 38.92 -24.76
N ILE A 1186 28.03 39.59 -23.76
CA ILE A 1186 27.62 40.97 -23.90
C ILE A 1186 28.88 41.82 -24.23
N PRO A 1187 28.96 42.50 -25.40
CA PRO A 1187 30.07 43.40 -25.66
C PRO A 1187 30.08 44.47 -24.57
N ARG A 1188 31.12 44.48 -23.74
CA ARG A 1188 31.47 45.67 -22.96
C ARG A 1188 31.57 46.78 -23.98
N LEU A 1189 30.64 47.73 -23.95
CA LEU A 1189 30.84 48.95 -24.73
C LEU A 1189 32.20 49.50 -24.31
N ASP A 1190 33.06 49.74 -25.30
CA ASP A 1190 34.36 50.42 -25.18
C ASP A 1190 34.23 51.88 -24.68
N LEU A 1191 33.23 52.18 -23.87
CA LEU A 1191 32.95 53.50 -23.31
C LEU A 1191 33.62 53.72 -21.94
N VAL A 1192 34.28 52.72 -21.33
CA VAL A 1192 35.00 52.93 -20.06
C VAL A 1192 36.29 52.09 -20.02
N ALA A 1193 37.38 52.65 -20.54
CA ALA A 1193 38.73 52.06 -20.57
C ALA A 1193 39.44 51.97 -19.20
N ASN A 1194 38.71 51.94 -18.08
CA ASN A 1194 39.27 51.80 -16.73
C ASN A 1194 38.21 51.18 -15.80
N GLN A 1195 38.12 49.85 -15.75
CA GLN A 1195 37.37 49.18 -14.69
C GLN A 1195 38.31 48.60 -13.63
N PRO A 1196 38.04 48.83 -12.34
CA PRO A 1196 38.74 48.15 -11.25
C PRO A 1196 38.38 46.67 -11.23
N VAL A 1197 39.34 45.84 -10.85
CA VAL A 1197 39.19 44.39 -10.68
C VAL A 1197 38.15 44.12 -9.58
N CYS A 1198 37.05 43.45 -9.94
CA CYS A 1198 35.95 43.07 -9.04
C CYS A 1198 36.33 41.83 -8.22
N THR A 1199 37.24 41.96 -7.26
CA THR A 1199 37.72 40.82 -6.46
C THR A 1199 37.00 40.61 -5.11
N ASP A 1200 36.03 41.45 -4.72
CA ASP A 1200 35.43 41.33 -3.39
C ASP A 1200 33.91 41.63 -3.35
N PRO A 1201 33.05 40.62 -3.07
CA PRO A 1201 31.60 40.80 -2.92
C PRO A 1201 31.18 41.67 -1.73
N THR A 1202 32.03 41.83 -0.71
CA THR A 1202 31.71 42.67 0.47
C THR A 1202 31.73 44.17 0.15
N THR A 1203 32.38 44.58 -0.95
CA THR A 1203 32.39 45.99 -1.40
C THR A 1203 31.09 46.36 -2.12
N ILE A 1204 30.42 45.37 -2.70
CA ILE A 1204 29.13 45.51 -3.40
C ILE A 1204 27.99 45.79 -2.40
N GLU A 1205 27.93 45.07 -1.28
CA GLU A 1205 26.94 45.33 -0.23
C GLU A 1205 27.16 46.67 0.50
N ARG A 1206 28.41 47.06 0.80
CA ARG A 1206 28.69 48.36 1.42
C ARG A 1206 28.28 49.55 0.54
N ARG A 1207 28.21 49.38 -0.78
CA ARG A 1207 27.66 50.38 -1.71
C ARG A 1207 26.13 50.37 -1.76
N ALA A 1208 25.48 49.22 -1.64
CA ALA A 1208 24.02 49.15 -1.54
C ALA A 1208 23.52 49.76 -0.21
N ALA A 1209 24.18 49.43 0.90
CA ALA A 1209 23.88 49.96 2.23
C ALA A 1209 24.11 51.48 2.38
N SER A 1210 25.00 52.09 1.59
CA SER A 1210 25.27 53.54 1.66
C SER A 1210 24.27 54.41 0.88
N VAL A 1211 23.40 53.81 0.05
CA VAL A 1211 22.37 54.53 -0.73
C VAL A 1211 20.99 54.49 -0.03
N GLY A 1212 20.80 53.63 0.97
CA GLY A 1212 19.57 53.52 1.76
C GLY A 1212 19.44 54.48 2.94
N GLY A 1213 20.37 55.44 3.11
CA GLY A 1213 20.42 56.35 4.26
C GLY A 1213 20.42 57.82 3.87
N SER A 1214 19.33 58.34 3.30
CA SER A 1214 18.89 59.73 3.47
C SER A 1214 17.63 59.99 2.64
N ASP A 1215 16.50 60.12 3.32
CA ASP A 1215 15.40 61.01 2.94
C ASP A 1215 14.74 61.46 4.26
N GLY A 1216 15.17 62.64 4.71
CA GLY A 1216 14.35 63.65 5.36
C GLY A 1216 14.24 64.83 4.41
#